data_AF-A0A1Y2WX95-F1
#
_entry.id   AF-A0A1Y2WX95-F1
#
_cell.length_a   1.000
_cell.length_b   1.000
_cell.length_c   1.000
_cell.angle_alpha   90.00
_cell.angle_beta   90.00
_cell.angle_gamma   90.00
#
_symmetry.space_group_name_H-M   'P 1'
#
loop_
_entity.id
_entity.type
_entity.pdbx_description
1 polymer ?
#
loop_
_entity_poly.entity_id
_entity_poly.type
_entity_poly.pdbx_seq_one_letter_code
_entity_poly.pdbx_strand_id
1 'polypeptide(L)'
;MIGTCSDLLNFFPDSTIAYTQSDEITLVLPKGDSKFFGQSVQKLAALAAGYCSSRFNAHLSALLAPDLRGRLEGGVELLGTVYFDARIFTVPSIEEALNYLLWRRSDYAVPNSINAFAGTLFNPSQVHNRTCEELVEMMRREKNVIYEEAVPRWAVEGCLVKRESCRPELQHARAGQNRETSAMTRRARVEERGIRECTTENLQLVAEGYWNDLDSPSLSERVVPIIVDKNSITTANATIFGPNVYVFDPNIPAADVQDKVTTIFKQMEANEFGTERYALLFKPGTYKILFDVGFYTQVAGLGRNPDDVLIDGGANVPAYWMPNRNATCNFWRAFENFSVNASAATNHTTTIAVSQAAPLRRMHVRSSNGLWLFQVDPSTGAGGWASGGFMADSVVDNQVLPGSQQQWLSRNNKYGSWANAVWNMVFVGDSNAPSQDNFPTSAYTTVDQTPIIREKPFLYITAQGQYEVFLPALQTNAKGPSWADESSTPGVSIPIDRFYIAQPSTSNAASINSALDSGKHLIFAPGIYKLDKTLRVSRSGTIVLGLGLPSLIPLCGQPALAVDDVDGVTLAGLIIDASEISSPTLIEVGPPNSSANHGLDPTFLYDLTIRTAGHTKNEVGITINSHNVVGDQLWLWRADHGDGAGWDANPTSNGVVINGDDVTIYGLFNEHHKKFQTVWNGNNGRLYFYQSEIPYDPPNQKSWMSKDGRANGFASYKVADGVTHHEAWGLGIYSYFRDSPTKLENAIEVPEAEGVKLHHMTIVWLNGVSGSEITHIVNGVGGRVYANQPESAMRQTLNEFSGGRG
;
A
#
# COMPACT_ATOMS: atom_id res chain seq x y z
N MET A 1 27.17 6.45 -35.18
CA MET A 1 26.74 5.85 -33.90
C MET A 1 27.80 4.95 -33.28
N ILE A 2 28.13 3.78 -33.87
CA ILE A 2 29.12 2.84 -33.29
C ILE A 2 30.50 3.48 -33.09
N GLY A 3 31.04 4.16 -34.11
CA GLY A 3 32.31 4.90 -33.98
C GLY A 3 32.27 5.98 -32.89
N THR A 4 31.13 6.68 -32.77
CA THR A 4 30.88 7.67 -31.72
C THR A 4 30.85 7.03 -30.33
N CYS A 5 30.24 5.84 -30.18
CA CYS A 5 30.23 5.09 -28.91
C CYS A 5 31.65 4.71 -28.47
N SER A 6 32.49 4.25 -29.41
CA SER A 6 33.89 3.96 -29.14
C SER A 6 34.66 5.20 -28.66
N ASP A 7 34.44 6.34 -29.30
CA ASP A 7 35.09 7.59 -28.89
C ASP A 7 34.59 8.07 -27.52
N LEU A 8 33.30 7.96 -27.25
CA LEU A 8 32.69 8.30 -25.96
C LEU A 8 33.21 7.43 -24.82
N LEU A 9 33.34 6.12 -25.05
CA LEU A 9 33.99 5.22 -24.11
C LEU A 9 35.41 5.70 -23.82
N ASN A 10 36.20 6.07 -24.83
CA ASN A 10 37.55 6.56 -24.59
C ASN A 10 37.59 7.92 -23.88
N PHE A 11 36.62 8.79 -24.13
CA PHE A 11 36.51 10.11 -23.52
C PHE A 11 36.05 10.07 -22.06
N PHE A 12 35.17 9.12 -21.72
CA PHE A 12 34.72 8.85 -20.36
C PHE A 12 35.37 7.57 -19.82
N PRO A 13 36.57 7.64 -19.22
CA PRO A 13 37.34 6.44 -18.86
C PRO A 13 36.62 5.53 -17.86
N ASP A 14 35.78 6.09 -17.00
CA ASP A 14 34.98 5.36 -16.00
C ASP A 14 33.78 4.63 -16.61
N SER A 15 33.41 4.93 -17.86
CA SER A 15 32.37 4.18 -18.55
C SER A 15 32.88 2.79 -18.95
N THR A 16 32.02 1.78 -18.78
CA THR A 16 32.36 0.38 -19.00
C THR A 16 31.74 -0.18 -20.28
N ILE A 17 30.54 0.27 -20.61
CA ILE A 17 29.80 -0.17 -21.78
C ILE A 17 28.97 0.96 -22.38
N ALA A 18 28.85 0.92 -23.71
CA ALA A 18 27.93 1.76 -24.47
C ALA A 18 26.92 0.87 -25.20
N TYR A 19 25.68 1.32 -25.26
CA TYR A 19 24.63 0.70 -26.07
C TYR A 19 24.04 1.75 -27.01
N THR A 20 23.83 1.39 -28.28
CA THR A 20 23.23 2.30 -29.26
C THR A 20 22.21 1.61 -30.14
N GLN A 21 21.10 2.31 -30.37
CA GLN A 21 20.08 1.96 -31.34
C GLN A 21 19.43 3.27 -31.82
N SER A 22 19.06 3.33 -33.11
CA SER A 22 18.61 4.58 -33.76
C SER A 22 19.66 5.70 -33.58
N ASP A 23 19.22 6.85 -33.12
CA ASP A 23 19.95 8.09 -32.84
C ASP A 23 20.30 8.24 -31.36
N GLU A 24 20.22 7.17 -30.55
CA GLU A 24 20.51 7.25 -29.12
C GLU A 24 21.75 6.43 -28.71
N ILE A 25 22.47 6.94 -27.72
CA ILE A 25 23.61 6.28 -27.07
C ILE A 25 23.39 6.29 -25.56
N THR A 26 23.44 5.12 -24.94
CA THR A 26 23.50 4.95 -23.49
C THR A 26 24.92 4.60 -23.08
N LEU A 27 25.49 5.35 -22.14
CA LEU A 27 26.77 5.05 -21.51
C LEU A 27 26.53 4.65 -20.05
N VAL A 28 27.12 3.54 -19.62
CA VAL A 28 27.05 3.12 -18.21
C VAL A 28 28.35 3.46 -17.50
N LEU A 29 28.22 4.16 -16.37
CA LEU A 29 29.29 4.49 -15.44
C LEU A 29 29.02 3.75 -14.12
N PRO A 30 29.57 2.55 -13.90
CA PRO A 30 29.18 1.70 -12.78
C PRO A 30 29.78 2.13 -11.43
N LYS A 31 30.72 3.07 -11.41
CA LYS A 31 31.34 3.61 -10.19
C LYS A 31 30.86 5.04 -9.95
N GLY A 32 30.19 5.27 -8.82
CA GLY A 32 29.72 6.59 -8.39
C GLY A 32 30.81 7.58 -8.00
N ASP A 33 32.05 7.11 -7.83
CA ASP A 33 33.19 7.89 -7.35
C ASP A 33 33.99 8.58 -8.46
N SER A 34 33.37 8.83 -9.62
CA SER A 34 34.08 9.45 -10.74
C SER A 34 34.72 10.77 -10.29
N LYS A 35 36.05 10.81 -10.28
CA LYS A 35 36.83 12.02 -9.98
C LYS A 35 36.78 13.02 -11.14
N PHE A 36 36.10 12.67 -12.23
CA PHE A 36 36.01 13.46 -13.45
C PHE A 36 35.09 14.66 -13.26
N PHE A 37 35.64 15.87 -13.48
CA PHE A 37 34.95 17.16 -13.40
C PHE A 37 34.21 17.47 -12.08
N GLY A 38 34.59 16.82 -10.97
CA GLY A 38 34.00 17.06 -9.65
C GLY A 38 32.52 16.69 -9.55
N GLN A 39 32.05 15.72 -10.35
CA GLN A 39 30.67 15.18 -10.34
C GLN A 39 29.56 16.20 -10.62
N SER A 40 29.88 17.35 -11.20
CA SER A 40 28.84 18.29 -11.65
C SER A 40 28.06 17.67 -12.82
N VAL A 41 26.81 17.28 -12.54
CA VAL A 41 25.85 16.72 -13.50
C VAL A 41 25.75 17.59 -14.76
N GLN A 42 25.71 18.91 -14.59
CA GLN A 42 25.63 19.87 -15.68
C GLN A 42 26.86 19.83 -16.60
N LYS A 43 28.07 19.71 -16.04
CA LYS A 43 29.32 19.64 -16.83
C LYS A 43 29.41 18.33 -17.59
N LEU A 44 29.12 17.21 -16.94
CA LEU A 44 29.17 15.90 -17.57
C LEU A 44 28.15 15.80 -18.71
N ALA A 45 26.93 16.30 -18.52
CA ALA A 45 25.90 16.31 -19.55
C ALA A 45 26.29 17.20 -20.74
N ALA A 46 26.74 18.44 -20.49
CA ALA A 46 27.17 19.35 -21.56
C ALA A 46 28.36 18.79 -22.36
N LEU A 47 29.32 18.15 -21.68
CA LEU A 47 30.46 17.51 -22.35
C LEU A 47 30.05 16.26 -23.13
N ALA A 48 29.17 15.42 -22.60
CA ALA A 48 28.65 14.25 -23.31
C ALA A 48 27.91 14.67 -24.59
N ALA A 49 27.01 15.65 -24.49
CA ALA A 49 26.26 16.21 -25.62
C ALA A 49 27.21 16.82 -26.68
N GLY A 50 28.12 17.70 -26.27
CA GLY A 50 29.04 18.39 -27.16
C GLY A 50 30.04 17.45 -27.83
N TYR A 51 30.63 16.51 -27.07
CA TYR A 51 31.57 15.53 -27.58
C TYR A 51 30.89 14.53 -28.52
N CYS A 52 29.71 14.03 -28.15
CA CYS A 52 28.91 13.15 -29.01
C CYS A 52 28.60 13.83 -30.36
N SER A 53 28.10 15.07 -30.33
CA SER A 53 27.81 15.85 -31.52
C SER A 53 29.04 16.02 -32.41
N SER A 54 30.17 16.43 -31.84
CA SER A 54 31.43 16.63 -32.59
C SER A 54 31.92 15.33 -33.25
N ARG A 55 31.98 14.23 -32.48
CA ARG A 55 32.48 12.95 -32.97
C ARG A 55 31.53 12.30 -33.96
N PHE A 56 30.22 12.41 -33.76
CA PHE A 56 29.23 11.93 -34.72
C PHE A 56 29.38 12.62 -36.08
N ASN A 57 29.46 13.96 -36.11
CA ASN A 57 29.64 14.69 -37.37
C ASN A 57 30.98 14.35 -38.06
N ALA A 58 32.05 14.12 -37.28
CA ALA A 58 33.33 13.68 -37.83
C ALA A 58 33.24 12.29 -38.50
N HIS A 59 32.62 11.31 -37.82
CA HIS A 59 32.39 9.98 -38.39
C HIS A 59 31.45 10.03 -39.60
N LEU A 60 30.38 10.82 -39.53
CA LEU A 60 29.44 11.02 -40.63
C LEU A 60 30.14 11.62 -41.85
N SER A 61 30.96 12.66 -41.65
CA SER A 61 31.72 13.29 -42.74
C SER A 61 32.73 12.34 -43.39
N ALA A 62 33.37 11.49 -42.59
CA ALA A 62 34.32 10.49 -43.08
C ALA A 62 33.63 9.37 -43.89
N LEU A 63 32.41 8.98 -43.52
CA LEU A 63 31.60 8.01 -44.26
C LEU A 63 31.01 8.59 -45.56
N LEU A 64 30.76 9.90 -45.61
CA LEU A 64 30.19 10.62 -46.76
C LEU A 64 31.24 11.09 -47.80
N ALA A 65 32.29 10.29 -48.03
CA ALA A 65 33.33 10.53 -49.03
C ALA A 65 32.76 10.80 -50.46
N PRO A 66 33.52 11.43 -51.37
CA PRO A 66 33.01 12.24 -52.49
C PRO A 66 31.99 11.57 -53.42
N ASP A 67 32.04 10.25 -53.57
CA ASP A 67 31.28 9.48 -54.55
C ASP A 67 29.77 9.40 -54.22
N LEU A 68 29.39 9.63 -52.96
CA LEU A 68 27.99 9.65 -52.50
C LEU A 68 27.34 11.03 -52.57
N ARG A 69 28.11 12.11 -52.76
CA ARG A 69 27.58 13.49 -52.82
C ARG A 69 26.70 13.73 -54.06
N GLY A 70 26.94 13.00 -55.15
CA GLY A 70 26.16 13.13 -56.39
C GLY A 70 24.83 12.35 -56.41
N ARG A 71 24.63 11.40 -55.50
CA ARG A 71 23.40 10.57 -55.43
C ARG A 71 22.33 11.13 -54.49
N LEU A 72 22.67 12.15 -53.71
CA LEU A 72 21.75 12.90 -52.85
C LEU A 72 21.26 14.15 -53.62
N GLU A 73 20.54 13.95 -54.73
CA GLU A 73 19.81 15.04 -55.37
C GLU A 73 18.80 15.62 -54.37
N GLY A 74 19.14 16.78 -53.79
CA GLY A 74 18.31 17.55 -52.86
C GLY A 74 18.73 17.54 -51.38
N GLY A 75 19.77 16.82 -50.98
CA GLY A 75 20.04 16.57 -49.54
C GLY A 75 21.29 17.22 -48.92
N VAL A 76 22.27 17.68 -49.70
CA VAL A 76 23.59 18.05 -49.15
C VAL A 76 23.61 19.46 -48.56
N GLU A 77 22.78 20.40 -49.04
CA GLU A 77 22.57 21.70 -48.38
C GLU A 77 21.71 21.60 -47.11
N LEU A 78 21.05 20.46 -46.86
CA LEU A 78 20.14 20.25 -45.73
C LEU A 78 20.72 19.44 -44.56
N LEU A 79 21.92 18.87 -44.69
CA LEU A 79 22.61 18.21 -43.59
C LEU A 79 23.32 19.27 -42.74
N GLY A 80 22.53 20.07 -42.02
CA GLY A 80 23.06 20.92 -40.96
C GLY A 80 23.87 20.10 -39.94
N THR A 81 24.69 20.77 -39.13
CA THR A 81 25.42 20.12 -38.04
C THR A 81 24.45 19.31 -37.17
N VAL A 82 24.71 18.02 -36.97
CA VAL A 82 23.88 17.17 -36.12
C VAL A 82 24.22 17.44 -34.65
N TYR A 83 23.21 17.66 -33.82
CA TYR A 83 23.37 17.91 -32.39
C TYR A 83 22.72 16.79 -31.57
N PHE A 84 23.32 16.50 -30.42
CA PHE A 84 22.80 15.59 -29.41
C PHE A 84 22.55 16.37 -28.13
N ASP A 85 21.45 16.07 -27.44
CA ASP A 85 21.33 16.38 -26.02
C ASP A 85 21.97 15.26 -25.18
N ALA A 86 22.10 15.49 -23.88
CA ALA A 86 22.53 14.44 -22.96
C ALA A 86 21.89 14.68 -21.60
N ARG A 87 21.48 13.57 -20.97
CA ARG A 87 20.94 13.55 -19.62
C ARG A 87 21.74 12.56 -18.81
N ILE A 88 21.97 12.91 -17.55
CA ILE A 88 22.66 12.06 -16.60
C ILE A 88 21.74 11.90 -15.41
N PHE A 89 21.48 10.64 -15.08
CA PHE A 89 20.71 10.24 -13.92
C PHE A 89 21.46 9.10 -13.25
N THR A 90 21.31 8.99 -11.94
CA THR A 90 21.90 7.92 -11.16
C THR A 90 20.89 6.80 -10.98
N VAL A 91 21.38 5.57 -11.03
CA VAL A 91 20.62 4.37 -10.69
C VAL A 91 21.25 3.73 -9.45
N PRO A 92 20.46 3.09 -8.58
CA PRO A 92 20.93 2.70 -7.25
C PRO A 92 21.92 1.53 -7.25
N SER A 93 22.04 0.78 -8.36
CA SER A 93 22.95 -0.36 -8.46
C SER A 93 23.35 -0.68 -9.91
N ILE A 94 24.31 -1.60 -10.06
CA ILE A 94 24.74 -2.12 -11.37
C ILE A 94 23.62 -2.96 -12.01
N GLU A 95 22.83 -3.66 -11.20
CA GLU A 95 21.63 -4.38 -11.62
C GLU A 95 20.61 -3.43 -12.22
N GLU A 96 20.39 -2.25 -11.64
CA GLU A 96 19.50 -1.24 -12.22
C GLU A 96 20.07 -0.61 -13.49
N ALA A 97 21.39 -0.46 -13.59
CA ALA A 97 22.03 -0.07 -14.85
C ALA A 97 21.84 -1.15 -15.94
N LEU A 98 21.89 -2.43 -15.57
CA LEU A 98 21.58 -3.55 -16.44
C LEU A 98 20.09 -3.59 -16.83
N ASN A 99 19.18 -3.37 -15.88
CA ASN A 99 17.74 -3.26 -16.12
C ASN A 99 17.42 -2.12 -17.09
N TYR A 100 18.12 -0.99 -16.98
CA TYR A 100 17.98 0.08 -17.96
C TYR A 100 18.39 -0.37 -19.36
N LEU A 101 19.51 -1.11 -19.52
CA LEU A 101 19.89 -1.67 -20.82
C LEU A 101 18.90 -2.72 -21.34
N LEU A 102 18.26 -3.49 -20.45
CA LEU A 102 17.18 -4.42 -20.79
C LEU A 102 15.94 -3.68 -21.31
N TRP A 103 15.52 -2.62 -20.61
CA TRP A 103 14.42 -1.73 -21.02
C TRP A 103 14.70 -1.07 -22.36
N ARG A 104 15.91 -0.52 -22.54
CA ARG A 104 16.39 0.09 -23.80
C ARG A 104 16.29 -0.84 -25.00
N ARG A 105 16.45 -2.14 -24.79
CA ARG A 105 16.28 -3.14 -25.85
C ARG A 105 14.81 -3.55 -26.00
N SER A 106 14.17 -3.98 -24.92
CA SER A 106 12.91 -4.74 -24.99
C SER A 106 11.70 -3.82 -25.16
N ASP A 107 11.69 -2.69 -24.48
CA ASP A 107 10.54 -1.77 -24.47
C ASP A 107 10.71 -0.59 -25.42
N TYR A 108 11.94 -0.39 -25.95
CA TYR A 108 12.26 0.70 -26.86
C TYR A 108 12.73 0.22 -28.23
N ALA A 109 13.92 -0.39 -28.34
CA ALA A 109 14.52 -0.74 -29.62
C ALA A 109 13.66 -1.68 -30.47
N VAL A 110 13.21 -2.80 -29.89
CA VAL A 110 12.46 -3.83 -30.62
C VAL A 110 11.09 -3.30 -31.11
N PRO A 111 10.24 -2.70 -30.25
CA PRO A 111 8.97 -2.12 -30.71
C PRO A 111 9.15 -1.03 -31.77
N ASN A 112 10.13 -0.14 -31.61
CA ASN A 112 10.38 0.93 -32.59
C ASN A 112 10.84 0.37 -33.93
N SER A 113 11.68 -0.67 -33.93
CA SER A 113 12.13 -1.34 -35.14
C SER A 113 10.98 -2.01 -35.90
N ILE A 114 10.08 -2.69 -35.17
CA ILE A 114 8.88 -3.32 -35.75
C ILE A 114 7.98 -2.26 -36.36
N ASN A 115 7.67 -1.19 -35.62
CA ASN A 115 6.80 -0.11 -36.10
C ASN A 115 7.40 0.64 -37.30
N ALA A 116 8.68 0.96 -37.26
CA ALA A 116 9.37 1.64 -38.36
C ALA A 116 9.34 0.79 -39.64
N PHE A 117 9.62 -0.51 -39.53
CA PHE A 117 9.60 -1.41 -40.68
C PHE A 117 8.17 -1.66 -41.18
N ALA A 118 7.19 -1.83 -40.28
CA ALA A 118 5.77 -1.94 -40.63
C ALA A 118 5.29 -0.72 -41.44
N GLY A 119 5.70 0.48 -41.05
CA GLY A 119 5.34 1.73 -41.72
C GLY A 119 5.88 1.84 -43.16
N THR A 120 6.85 1.00 -43.55
CA THR A 120 7.31 0.92 -44.94
C THR A 120 6.43 0.00 -45.81
N LEU A 121 5.66 -0.89 -45.18
CA LEU A 121 4.87 -1.92 -45.84
C LEU A 121 3.35 -1.62 -45.85
N PHE A 122 2.90 -0.84 -44.86
CA PHE A 122 1.49 -0.54 -44.61
C PHE A 122 1.25 0.96 -44.44
N ASN A 123 0.05 1.40 -44.80
CA ASN A 123 -0.33 2.80 -44.61
C ASN A 123 -0.57 3.09 -43.11
N PRO A 124 -0.44 4.35 -42.66
CA PRO A 124 -0.56 4.71 -41.24
C PRO A 124 -1.86 4.25 -40.56
N SER A 125 -2.98 4.25 -41.29
CA SER A 125 -4.27 3.78 -40.77
C SER A 125 -4.33 2.27 -40.49
N GLN A 126 -3.50 1.47 -41.18
CA GLN A 126 -3.42 0.03 -40.98
C GLN A 126 -2.54 -0.34 -39.78
N VAL A 127 -1.55 0.51 -39.48
CA VAL A 127 -0.62 0.33 -38.35
C VAL A 127 -1.21 0.88 -37.05
N HIS A 128 -2.09 1.88 -37.13
CA HIS A 128 -2.69 2.53 -35.95
C HIS A 128 -3.46 1.54 -35.06
N ASN A 129 -3.29 1.66 -33.73
CA ASN A 129 -3.90 0.79 -32.72
C ASN A 129 -3.60 -0.72 -32.87
N ARG A 130 -2.44 -1.08 -33.45
CA ARG A 130 -1.96 -2.46 -33.52
C ARG A 130 -0.82 -2.71 -32.55
N THR A 131 -0.81 -3.90 -31.97
CA THR A 131 0.30 -4.42 -31.18
C THR A 131 1.47 -4.84 -32.09
N CYS A 132 2.68 -4.94 -31.53
CA CYS A 132 3.84 -5.39 -32.30
C CYS A 132 3.67 -6.82 -32.85
N GLU A 133 3.02 -7.71 -32.09
CA GLU A 133 2.71 -9.07 -32.53
C GLU A 133 1.76 -9.08 -33.72
N GLU A 134 0.69 -8.28 -33.68
CA GLU A 134 -0.23 -8.12 -34.81
C GLU A 134 0.49 -7.58 -36.05
N LEU A 135 1.39 -6.61 -35.89
CA LEU A 135 2.15 -6.05 -37.01
C LEU A 135 3.08 -7.08 -37.65
N VAL A 136 3.81 -7.86 -36.85
CA VAL A 136 4.68 -8.93 -37.35
C VAL A 136 3.85 -9.99 -38.08
N GLU A 137 2.69 -10.36 -37.54
CA GLU A 137 1.80 -11.32 -38.19
C GLU A 137 1.16 -10.76 -39.47
N MET A 138 0.82 -9.47 -39.50
CA MET A 138 0.35 -8.79 -40.71
C MET A 138 1.43 -8.77 -41.80
N MET A 139 2.70 -8.49 -41.45
CA MET A 139 3.83 -8.58 -42.40
C MET A 139 3.95 -9.98 -42.99
N ARG A 140 3.86 -11.01 -42.13
CA ARG A 140 3.95 -12.42 -42.53
C ARG A 140 2.79 -12.82 -43.44
N ARG A 141 1.55 -12.51 -43.06
CA ARG A 141 0.34 -12.95 -43.78
C ARG A 141 0.02 -12.15 -45.03
N GLU A 142 0.15 -10.83 -44.97
CA GLU A 142 -0.32 -9.94 -46.04
C GLU A 142 0.78 -9.57 -47.04
N LYS A 143 2.05 -9.55 -46.59
CA LYS A 143 3.19 -9.16 -47.41
C LYS A 143 4.18 -10.29 -47.66
N ASN A 144 3.98 -11.45 -47.04
CA ASN A 144 4.90 -12.59 -47.08
C ASN A 144 6.33 -12.22 -46.64
N VAL A 145 6.42 -11.32 -45.65
CA VAL A 145 7.69 -10.84 -45.08
C VAL A 145 7.86 -11.42 -43.68
N ILE A 146 8.95 -12.16 -43.47
CA ILE A 146 9.37 -12.63 -42.14
C ILE A 146 10.26 -11.53 -41.54
N TYR A 147 9.73 -10.79 -40.57
CA TYR A 147 10.40 -9.62 -39.98
C TYR A 147 11.81 -9.95 -39.48
N GLU A 148 11.97 -11.10 -38.83
CA GLU A 148 13.23 -11.56 -38.23
C GLU A 148 14.31 -11.88 -39.26
N GLU A 149 13.93 -12.14 -40.51
CA GLU A 149 14.84 -12.37 -41.64
C GLU A 149 15.06 -11.10 -42.47
N ALA A 150 14.07 -10.21 -42.50
CA ALA A 150 14.08 -9.00 -43.33
C ALA A 150 14.84 -7.83 -42.69
N VAL A 151 14.91 -7.78 -41.35
CA VAL A 151 15.56 -6.69 -40.63
C VAL A 151 16.83 -7.21 -39.94
N PRO A 152 18.01 -6.61 -40.21
CA PRO A 152 19.25 -7.07 -39.61
C PRO A 152 19.23 -6.88 -38.09
N ARG A 153 19.88 -7.78 -37.35
CA ARG A 153 19.84 -7.82 -35.88
C ARG A 153 20.24 -6.51 -35.21
N TRP A 154 21.24 -5.79 -35.73
CA TRP A 154 21.65 -4.50 -35.19
C TRP A 154 20.53 -3.44 -35.26
N ALA A 155 19.63 -3.52 -36.25
CA ALA A 155 18.49 -2.62 -36.39
C ALA A 155 17.30 -3.03 -35.51
N VAL A 156 17.23 -4.30 -35.11
CA VAL A 156 16.22 -4.84 -34.20
C VAL A 156 16.62 -4.61 -32.73
N GLU A 157 17.83 -5.01 -32.37
CA GLU A 157 18.26 -5.08 -30.97
C GLU A 157 19.30 -4.03 -30.58
N GLY A 158 19.82 -3.25 -31.53
CA GLY A 158 20.93 -2.32 -31.30
C GLY A 158 22.29 -3.00 -31.26
N CYS A 159 23.31 -2.23 -30.86
CA CYS A 159 24.67 -2.69 -30.72
C CYS A 159 25.24 -2.36 -29.33
N LEU A 160 25.89 -3.35 -28.71
CA LEU A 160 26.75 -3.15 -27.55
C LEU A 160 28.17 -2.86 -28.01
N VAL A 161 28.79 -1.85 -27.40
CA VAL A 161 30.18 -1.46 -27.65
C VAL A 161 30.91 -1.43 -26.31
N LYS A 162 32.03 -2.16 -26.21
CA LYS A 162 32.83 -2.21 -24.98
C LYS A 162 34.30 -2.47 -25.31
N ARG A 163 35.20 -2.04 -24.42
CA ARG A 163 36.65 -2.17 -24.62
C ARG A 163 37.08 -3.63 -24.50
N GLU A 164 38.10 -4.03 -25.24
CA GLU A 164 38.71 -5.36 -25.19
C GLU A 164 40.23 -5.22 -25.24
N SER A 165 40.92 -6.04 -24.45
CA SER A 165 42.38 -6.14 -24.44
C SER A 165 42.83 -7.15 -25.48
N CYS A 166 43.75 -6.78 -26.36
CA CYS A 166 44.33 -7.70 -27.35
C CYS A 166 45.86 -7.68 -27.33
N ARG A 167 46.47 -8.84 -27.63
CA ARG A 167 47.90 -8.97 -27.95
C ARG A 167 48.02 -9.02 -29.47
N PRO A 168 48.63 -8.04 -30.15
CA PRO A 168 48.77 -8.09 -31.59
C PRO A 168 49.83 -9.12 -31.98
N GLU A 169 49.45 -10.17 -32.71
CA GLU A 169 50.40 -10.99 -33.46
C GLU A 169 50.83 -10.24 -34.72
N LEU A 170 52.05 -9.72 -34.74
CA LEU A 170 52.66 -9.15 -35.94
C LEU A 170 53.53 -10.21 -36.62
N GLN A 171 53.06 -10.78 -37.74
CA GLN A 171 53.95 -11.47 -38.69
C GLN A 171 54.71 -10.42 -39.51
N HIS A 172 55.95 -10.11 -39.12
CA HIS A 172 56.86 -9.37 -39.98
C HIS A 172 57.58 -10.30 -40.95
N ALA A 173 57.26 -10.18 -42.24
CA ALA A 173 58.08 -10.73 -43.32
C ALA A 173 59.30 -9.83 -43.56
N ARG A 174 60.40 -10.07 -42.82
CA ARG A 174 61.82 -9.96 -43.26
C ARG A 174 62.79 -9.97 -42.06
N ALA A 175 63.71 -10.94 -42.10
CA ALA A 175 65.05 -10.98 -41.51
C ALA A 175 65.20 -10.79 -39.97
N GLY A 176 65.15 -11.91 -39.26
CA GLY A 176 66.24 -12.31 -38.35
C GLY A 176 66.51 -11.45 -37.12
N GLN A 177 65.52 -11.25 -36.24
CA GLN A 177 65.68 -11.16 -34.78
C GLN A 177 64.29 -11.11 -34.13
N ASN A 178 63.90 -12.17 -33.41
CA ASN A 178 62.68 -12.17 -32.60
C ASN A 178 62.90 -11.29 -31.36
N ARG A 179 62.35 -10.08 -31.36
CA ARG A 179 61.96 -9.39 -30.13
C ARG A 179 60.45 -9.51 -30.02
N GLU A 180 59.97 -10.29 -29.06
CA GLU A 180 58.60 -10.19 -28.58
C GLU A 180 58.42 -8.80 -27.97
N THR A 181 57.70 -7.91 -28.66
CA THR A 181 57.16 -6.72 -28.00
C THR A 181 55.81 -7.10 -27.40
N SER A 182 55.81 -7.37 -26.10
CA SER A 182 54.62 -7.63 -25.27
C SER A 182 53.82 -6.34 -24.99
N ALA A 183 53.47 -5.58 -26.03
CA ALA A 183 52.64 -4.39 -25.89
C ALA A 183 51.16 -4.77 -26.03
N MET A 184 50.43 -4.73 -24.91
CA MET A 184 48.98 -4.96 -24.87
C MET A 184 48.26 -3.76 -25.52
N THR A 185 47.49 -3.99 -26.57
CA THR A 185 46.71 -2.94 -27.25
C THR A 185 45.24 -3.02 -26.85
N ARG A 186 44.54 -1.88 -26.90
CA ARG A 186 43.12 -1.76 -26.55
C ARG A 186 42.32 -1.50 -27.82
N ARG A 187 41.22 -2.22 -28.02
CA ARG A 187 40.26 -1.95 -29.10
C ARG A 187 38.84 -1.91 -28.54
N ALA A 188 37.92 -1.28 -29.27
CA ALA A 188 36.50 -1.43 -28.99
C ALA A 188 35.99 -2.69 -29.71
N ARG A 189 35.37 -3.61 -28.96
CA ARG A 189 34.58 -4.72 -29.48
C ARG A 189 33.13 -4.27 -29.62
N VAL A 190 32.51 -4.67 -30.71
CA VAL A 190 31.11 -4.38 -31.02
C VAL A 190 30.38 -5.71 -31.17
N GLU A 191 29.22 -5.85 -30.52
CA GLU A 191 28.31 -6.95 -30.73
C GLU A 191 26.95 -6.42 -31.18
N GLU A 192 26.44 -6.93 -32.31
CA GLU A 192 25.14 -6.58 -32.88
C GLU A 192 23.99 -7.30 -32.16
N ARG A 193 23.88 -7.01 -30.86
CA ARG A 193 22.81 -7.50 -29.98
C ARG A 193 22.57 -6.49 -28.87
N GLY A 194 21.40 -6.57 -28.27
CA GLY A 194 21.13 -5.98 -26.96
C GLY A 194 21.19 -7.01 -25.84
N ILE A 195 20.99 -6.56 -24.61
CA ILE A 195 20.87 -7.45 -23.44
C ILE A 195 19.42 -7.96 -23.39
N ARG A 196 19.24 -9.25 -23.12
CA ARG A 196 17.93 -9.94 -23.17
C ARG A 196 17.43 -10.44 -21.82
N GLU A 197 18.36 -10.67 -20.89
CA GLU A 197 18.08 -11.26 -19.59
C GLU A 197 19.07 -10.75 -18.54
N CYS A 198 18.62 -10.75 -17.28
CA CYS A 198 19.45 -10.41 -16.14
C CYS A 198 20.23 -11.66 -15.70
N THR A 199 21.45 -11.83 -16.19
CA THR A 199 22.35 -12.94 -15.84
C THR A 199 23.64 -12.43 -15.20
N THR A 200 24.34 -13.31 -14.49
CA THR A 200 25.65 -12.99 -13.91
C THR A 200 26.67 -12.56 -14.97
N GLU A 201 26.64 -13.15 -16.15
CA GLU A 201 27.52 -12.75 -17.27
C GLU A 201 27.19 -11.34 -17.76
N ASN A 202 25.90 -10.98 -17.86
CA ASN A 202 25.50 -9.64 -18.26
C ASN A 202 25.78 -8.59 -17.16
N LEU A 203 25.74 -8.97 -15.88
CA LEU A 203 26.18 -8.11 -14.79
C LEU A 203 27.69 -7.84 -14.85
N GLN A 204 28.51 -8.86 -15.08
CA GLN A 204 29.95 -8.69 -15.34
C GLN A 204 30.20 -7.81 -16.56
N LEU A 205 29.41 -8.02 -17.62
CA LEU A 205 29.48 -7.21 -18.84
C LEU A 205 29.22 -5.72 -18.57
N VAL A 206 28.38 -5.36 -17.61
CA VAL A 206 28.12 -3.96 -17.22
C VAL A 206 29.16 -3.46 -16.20
N ALA A 207 29.60 -4.29 -15.26
CA ALA A 207 30.51 -3.90 -14.18
C ALA A 207 31.97 -3.74 -14.63
N GLU A 208 32.45 -4.60 -15.53
CA GLU A 208 33.87 -4.73 -15.84
C GLU A 208 34.33 -3.73 -16.92
N GLY A 209 35.60 -3.30 -16.85
CA GLY A 209 36.15 -2.31 -17.78
C GLY A 209 36.43 -2.84 -19.18
N TYR A 210 36.65 -4.15 -19.33
CA TYR A 210 37.00 -4.82 -20.60
C TYR A 210 36.20 -6.11 -20.77
N TRP A 211 36.07 -6.58 -22.02
CA TRP A 211 35.33 -7.79 -22.37
C TRP A 211 36.09 -9.08 -22.00
N ASN A 212 37.43 -9.05 -22.06
CA ASN A 212 38.31 -10.17 -21.74
C ASN A 212 39.53 -9.66 -20.96
N ASP A 213 39.54 -9.81 -19.63
CA ASP A 213 40.71 -9.47 -18.80
C ASP A 213 41.74 -10.62 -18.83
N LEU A 214 42.49 -10.71 -19.93
CA LEU A 214 43.56 -11.72 -20.13
C LEU A 214 44.74 -11.62 -19.13
N ASP A 215 44.72 -10.67 -18.21
CA ASP A 215 45.71 -10.51 -17.14
C ASP A 215 45.03 -10.10 -15.80
N SER A 216 43.75 -10.42 -15.59
CA SER A 216 43.23 -10.43 -14.22
C SER A 216 43.85 -11.63 -13.51
N PRO A 217 44.51 -11.47 -12.34
CA PRO A 217 44.84 -12.60 -11.51
C PRO A 217 43.56 -13.39 -11.35
N SER A 218 43.59 -14.68 -11.68
CA SER A 218 42.63 -15.62 -11.14
C SER A 218 42.45 -15.24 -9.68
N LEU A 219 41.23 -14.91 -9.27
CA LEU A 219 40.85 -15.02 -7.87
C LEU A 219 40.84 -16.52 -7.53
N SER A 220 42.00 -17.16 -7.64
CA SER A 220 42.36 -18.34 -6.88
C SER A 220 42.50 -17.87 -5.45
N GLU A 221 41.57 -18.32 -4.62
CA GLU A 221 41.69 -18.37 -3.16
C GLU A 221 42.31 -17.13 -2.50
N ARG A 222 41.75 -15.97 -2.83
CA ARG A 222 41.44 -15.03 -1.77
C ARG A 222 39.94 -14.87 -1.75
N VAL A 223 39.31 -15.60 -0.85
CA VAL A 223 38.08 -15.15 -0.18
C VAL A 223 38.45 -13.83 0.50
N VAL A 224 38.48 -12.75 -0.27
CA VAL A 224 38.07 -11.47 0.28
C VAL A 224 36.56 -11.55 0.18
N PRO A 225 35.83 -11.64 1.30
CA PRO A 225 34.39 -11.58 1.22
C PRO A 225 34.08 -10.27 0.47
N ILE A 226 33.39 -10.35 -0.67
CA ILE A 226 32.44 -9.28 -0.97
C ILE A 226 31.46 -9.42 0.18
N ILE A 227 31.72 -8.67 1.25
CA ILE A 227 30.71 -8.31 2.20
C ILE A 227 29.74 -7.52 1.32
N VAL A 228 28.79 -8.21 0.69
CA VAL A 228 27.47 -7.64 0.47
C VAL A 228 27.10 -7.28 1.88
N ASP A 229 27.25 -6.01 2.22
CA ASP A 229 26.93 -5.57 3.54
C ASP A 229 25.42 -5.78 3.66
N LYS A 230 25.04 -6.93 4.22
CA LYS A 230 23.65 -7.25 4.58
C LYS A 230 23.11 -6.20 5.57
N ASN A 231 24.00 -5.33 6.04
CA ASN A 231 23.76 -4.21 6.92
C ASN A 231 23.72 -2.87 6.15
N SER A 232 23.68 -2.87 4.82
CA SER A 232 23.49 -1.64 4.05
C SER A 232 22.02 -1.37 3.80
N ILE A 233 21.61 -0.12 4.01
CA ILE A 233 20.26 0.40 3.73
C ILE A 233 19.80 0.16 2.29
N THR A 234 20.73 0.03 1.33
CA THR A 234 20.43 -0.25 -0.08
C THR A 234 19.89 -1.66 -0.32
N THR A 235 20.18 -2.60 0.59
CA THR A 235 19.67 -3.97 0.52
C THR A 235 18.34 -4.16 1.26
N ALA A 236 17.93 -3.18 2.08
CA ALA A 236 16.74 -3.28 2.92
C ALA A 236 15.45 -3.45 2.10
N ASN A 237 15.38 -2.93 0.87
CA ASN A 237 14.23 -3.11 -0.03
C ASN A 237 14.49 -4.05 -1.22
N ALA A 238 15.63 -4.74 -1.24
CA ALA A 238 15.91 -5.81 -2.18
C ALA A 238 15.31 -7.15 -1.68
N THR A 239 14.00 -7.16 -1.43
CA THR A 239 13.29 -8.30 -0.84
C THR A 239 12.25 -8.88 -1.79
N ILE A 240 11.77 -10.09 -1.48
CA ILE A 240 10.69 -10.75 -2.22
C ILE A 240 9.36 -9.98 -2.20
N PHE A 241 9.23 -8.98 -1.31
CA PHE A 241 8.04 -8.17 -1.15
C PHE A 241 8.06 -6.90 -2.00
N GLY A 242 9.09 -6.69 -2.82
CA GLY A 242 9.16 -5.58 -3.76
C GLY A 242 9.76 -4.30 -3.18
N PRO A 243 9.90 -3.26 -4.02
CA PRO A 243 10.77 -2.11 -3.74
C PRO A 243 10.26 -1.17 -2.66
N ASN A 244 8.98 -1.25 -2.31
CA ASN A 244 8.31 -0.40 -1.32
C ASN A 244 8.25 -1.04 0.08
N VAL A 245 8.84 -2.22 0.24
CA VAL A 245 8.97 -2.91 1.52
C VAL A 245 10.41 -2.83 1.98
N TYR A 246 10.64 -2.13 3.08
CA TYR A 246 11.94 -2.03 3.71
C TYR A 246 12.02 -3.01 4.88
N VAL A 247 12.88 -4.02 4.78
CA VAL A 247 13.18 -4.96 5.86
C VAL A 247 14.51 -4.55 6.50
N PHE A 248 14.43 -3.97 7.69
CA PHE A 248 15.59 -3.54 8.46
C PHE A 248 16.13 -4.68 9.30
N ASP A 249 17.45 -4.87 9.26
CA ASP A 249 18.21 -5.77 10.14
C ASP A 249 18.85 -4.94 11.26
N PRO A 250 18.94 -5.44 12.51
CA PRO A 250 19.52 -4.66 13.62
C PRO A 250 21.00 -4.31 13.39
N ASN A 251 21.67 -4.97 12.44
CA ASN A 251 23.04 -4.64 12.08
C ASN A 251 23.16 -3.43 11.14
N ILE A 252 22.07 -2.99 10.49
CA ILE A 252 22.08 -1.77 9.67
C ILE A 252 22.37 -0.56 10.58
N PRO A 253 23.30 0.35 10.21
CA PRO A 253 23.56 1.54 11.00
C PRO A 253 22.26 2.31 11.30
N ALA A 254 22.03 2.61 12.57
CA ALA A 254 20.79 3.27 13.01
C ALA A 254 20.56 4.62 12.31
N ALA A 255 21.63 5.35 11.96
CA ALA A 255 21.55 6.60 11.20
C ALA A 255 20.95 6.38 9.81
N ASP A 256 21.29 5.30 9.12
CA ASP A 256 20.76 5.02 7.78
C ASP A 256 19.29 4.60 7.83
N VAL A 257 18.92 3.81 8.85
CA VAL A 257 17.51 3.47 9.12
C VAL A 257 16.74 4.75 9.42
N GLN A 258 17.26 5.59 10.32
CA GLN A 258 16.66 6.87 10.72
C GLN A 258 16.45 7.79 9.53
N ASP A 259 17.45 7.96 8.67
CA ASP A 259 17.36 8.79 7.48
C ASP A 259 16.27 8.27 6.54
N LYS A 260 16.21 6.95 6.32
CA LYS A 260 15.20 6.34 5.46
C LYS A 260 13.78 6.54 5.97
N VAL A 261 13.51 6.20 7.24
CA VAL A 261 12.16 6.36 7.82
C VAL A 261 11.76 7.83 7.88
N THR A 262 12.70 8.75 8.12
CA THR A 262 12.46 10.20 8.09
C THR A 262 12.12 10.69 6.68
N THR A 263 12.81 10.19 5.64
CA THR A 263 12.48 10.52 4.24
C THR A 263 11.05 10.07 3.90
N ILE A 264 10.69 8.85 4.26
CA ILE A 264 9.35 8.30 4.01
C ILE A 264 8.30 9.11 4.76
N PHE A 265 8.52 9.43 6.04
CA PHE A 265 7.61 10.29 6.80
C PHE A 265 7.39 11.64 6.11
N LYS A 266 8.46 12.35 5.73
CA LYS A 266 8.34 13.67 5.07
C LYS A 266 7.54 13.60 3.76
N GLN A 267 7.66 12.50 3.02
CA GLN A 267 6.86 12.27 1.82
C GLN A 267 5.40 12.01 2.17
N MET A 268 5.15 11.22 3.22
CA MET A 268 3.83 10.68 3.54
C MET A 268 3.04 11.49 4.57
N GLU A 269 3.64 12.47 5.23
CA GLU A 269 3.04 13.21 6.35
C GLU A 269 1.69 13.85 5.97
N ALA A 270 1.64 14.56 4.85
CA ALA A 270 0.46 15.24 4.32
C ALA A 270 -0.07 14.63 3.01
N ASN A 271 0.35 13.40 2.68
CA ASN A 271 0.03 12.74 1.41
C ASN A 271 -1.26 11.91 1.49
N GLU A 272 -2.36 12.55 1.88
CA GLU A 272 -3.63 11.90 2.18
C GLU A 272 -4.21 11.13 0.99
N PHE A 273 -4.18 11.67 -0.23
CA PHE A 273 -4.71 11.03 -1.44
C PHE A 273 -3.61 10.56 -2.41
N GLY A 274 -2.38 10.39 -1.90
CA GLY A 274 -1.23 9.92 -2.68
C GLY A 274 -1.35 8.49 -3.17
N THR A 275 -0.48 8.13 -4.12
CA THR A 275 -0.43 6.76 -4.66
C THR A 275 0.64 5.90 -3.99
N GLU A 276 1.54 6.52 -3.26
CA GLU A 276 2.66 5.86 -2.59
C GLU A 276 2.20 5.09 -1.36
N ARG A 277 2.84 3.95 -1.13
CA ARG A 277 2.53 2.97 -0.08
C ARG A 277 3.84 2.40 0.42
N TYR A 278 4.00 2.22 1.73
CA TYR A 278 5.24 1.68 2.31
C TYR A 278 4.97 0.67 3.42
N ALA A 279 5.82 -0.36 3.50
CA ALA A 279 5.92 -1.21 4.68
C ALA A 279 7.34 -1.13 5.26
N LEU A 280 7.42 -0.81 6.55
CA LEU A 280 8.64 -0.73 7.35
C LEU A 280 8.67 -1.93 8.28
N LEU A 281 9.43 -2.94 7.91
CA LEU A 281 9.50 -4.23 8.59
C LEU A 281 10.82 -4.34 9.36
N PHE A 282 10.78 -4.75 10.62
CA PHE A 282 11.94 -4.82 11.49
C PHE A 282 12.19 -6.26 11.91
N LYS A 283 13.35 -6.83 11.57
CA LYS A 283 13.75 -8.15 12.08
C LYS A 283 13.92 -8.14 13.59
N PRO A 284 13.90 -9.32 14.25
CA PRO A 284 14.21 -9.43 15.67
C PRO A 284 15.51 -8.71 16.05
N GLY A 285 15.46 -7.87 17.08
CA GLY A 285 16.57 -7.03 17.53
C GLY A 285 16.14 -5.69 18.12
N THR A 286 17.12 -4.87 18.50
CA THR A 286 16.91 -3.52 19.05
C THR A 286 17.37 -2.46 18.07
N TYR A 287 16.52 -1.46 17.83
CA TYR A 287 16.76 -0.35 16.91
C TYR A 287 16.72 0.97 17.67
N LYS A 288 17.87 1.67 17.73
CA LYS A 288 17.99 2.95 18.43
C LYS A 288 17.63 4.12 17.53
N ILE A 289 16.34 4.25 17.24
CA ILE A 289 15.78 5.23 16.29
C ILE A 289 14.52 5.88 16.86
N LEU A 290 14.25 7.11 16.44
CA LEU A 290 13.05 7.85 16.77
C LEU A 290 12.43 8.40 15.48
N PHE A 291 11.23 7.95 15.14
CA PHE A 291 10.61 8.37 13.89
C PHE A 291 9.10 8.55 13.99
N ASP A 292 8.56 9.27 13.02
CA ASP A 292 7.14 9.53 12.86
C ASP A 292 6.59 8.75 11.66
N VAL A 293 5.29 8.47 11.65
CA VAL A 293 4.61 7.65 10.65
C VAL A 293 3.50 8.43 9.97
N GLY A 294 3.61 8.57 8.64
CA GLY A 294 2.66 9.29 7.79
C GLY A 294 1.55 8.39 7.22
N PHE A 295 0.84 8.92 6.22
CA PHE A 295 -0.17 8.16 5.48
C PHE A 295 0.41 6.92 4.79
N TYR A 296 -0.44 5.92 4.61
CA TYR A 296 -0.18 4.65 3.91
C TYR A 296 1.14 3.96 4.25
N THR A 297 1.48 3.98 5.54
CA THR A 297 2.69 3.38 6.05
C THR A 297 2.33 2.34 7.11
N GLN A 298 2.75 1.10 6.90
CA GLN A 298 2.70 0.05 7.91
C GLN A 298 4.08 -0.05 8.58
N VAL A 299 4.10 -0.10 9.91
CA VAL A 299 5.27 -0.43 10.71
C VAL A 299 5.01 -1.77 11.39
N ALA A 300 5.89 -2.75 11.16
CA ALA A 300 5.72 -4.05 11.78
C ALA A 300 7.04 -4.71 12.21
N GLY A 301 6.99 -5.45 13.31
CA GLY A 301 8.06 -6.35 13.71
C GLY A 301 7.88 -7.73 13.09
N LEU A 302 8.98 -8.34 12.67
CA LEU A 302 9.06 -9.70 12.12
C LEU A 302 9.40 -10.74 13.18
N GLY A 303 9.21 -10.39 14.46
CA GLY A 303 9.30 -11.31 15.58
C GLY A 303 8.16 -12.33 15.62
N ARG A 304 8.35 -13.41 16.37
CA ARG A 304 7.23 -14.29 16.73
C ARG A 304 6.32 -13.61 17.77
N ASN A 305 6.93 -12.80 18.63
CA ASN A 305 6.28 -11.99 19.65
C ASN A 305 6.73 -10.52 19.53
N PRO A 306 5.94 -9.58 20.09
CA PRO A 306 6.28 -8.16 20.02
C PRO A 306 7.64 -7.81 20.65
N ASP A 307 8.01 -8.47 21.74
CA ASP A 307 9.27 -8.23 22.45
C ASP A 307 10.53 -8.72 21.72
N ASP A 308 10.37 -9.50 20.64
CA ASP A 308 11.51 -9.88 19.80
C ASP A 308 12.07 -8.68 19.04
N VAL A 309 11.28 -7.61 18.86
CA VAL A 309 11.65 -6.37 18.15
C VAL A 309 11.44 -5.19 19.09
N LEU A 310 12.50 -4.45 19.38
CA LEU A 310 12.44 -3.23 20.20
C LEU A 310 12.85 -2.00 19.40
N ILE A 311 11.92 -1.06 19.23
CA ILE A 311 12.23 0.31 18.80
C ILE A 311 12.54 1.13 20.05
N ASP A 312 13.83 1.38 20.30
CA ASP A 312 14.35 2.10 21.46
C ASP A 312 14.69 3.56 21.09
N GLY A 313 13.67 4.41 21.13
CA GLY A 313 13.76 5.82 20.78
C GLY A 313 12.39 6.43 20.59
N GLY A 314 11.54 5.76 19.80
CA GLY A 314 10.11 6.02 19.65
C GLY A 314 9.60 5.82 18.22
N ALA A 315 8.32 5.46 18.09
CA ALA A 315 7.60 5.42 16.83
C ALA A 315 6.24 6.09 17.05
N ASN A 316 6.01 7.25 16.42
CA ASN A 316 4.87 8.11 16.72
C ASN A 316 4.02 8.42 15.49
N VAL A 317 2.81 8.89 15.72
CA VAL A 317 1.97 9.54 14.71
C VAL A 317 1.65 10.94 15.19
N PRO A 318 2.31 11.97 14.66
CA PRO A 318 1.98 13.35 14.95
C PRO A 318 0.84 13.85 14.05
N ALA A 319 0.24 14.96 14.45
CA ALA A 319 -0.72 15.76 13.69
C ALA A 319 -0.12 17.13 13.32
N TYR A 320 1.16 17.17 12.95
CA TYR A 320 1.84 18.44 12.67
C TYR A 320 1.31 19.15 11.42
N TRP A 321 0.87 18.36 10.43
CA TRP A 321 0.49 18.84 9.11
C TRP A 321 -0.83 19.61 9.07
N MET A 322 -1.71 19.42 10.06
CA MET A 322 -2.94 20.19 10.20
C MET A 322 -2.83 21.26 11.28
N PRO A 323 -3.54 22.39 11.14
CA PRO A 323 -3.63 23.42 12.17
C PRO A 323 -4.12 22.86 13.52
N ASN A 324 -3.69 23.49 14.62
CA ASN A 324 -4.11 23.17 16.00
C ASN A 324 -3.88 21.71 16.41
N ARG A 325 -2.93 21.02 15.75
CA ARG A 325 -2.65 19.59 15.94
C ARG A 325 -3.88 18.71 15.72
N ASN A 326 -4.74 19.10 14.78
CA ASN A 326 -5.91 18.33 14.43
C ASN A 326 -5.52 16.97 13.82
N ALA A 327 -5.88 15.89 14.48
CA ALA A 327 -5.65 14.51 14.05
C ALA A 327 -6.87 13.87 13.36
N THR A 328 -7.96 14.61 13.12
CA THR A 328 -9.19 14.06 12.51
C THR A 328 -8.99 13.45 11.12
N CYS A 329 -7.87 13.76 10.45
CA CYS A 329 -7.50 13.18 9.15
C CYS A 329 -6.28 12.24 9.20
N ASN A 330 -5.79 11.85 10.39
CA ASN A 330 -4.66 10.92 10.50
C ASN A 330 -5.09 9.47 10.25
N PHE A 331 -5.38 9.14 8.99
CA PHE A 331 -5.91 7.86 8.53
C PHE A 331 -4.86 6.88 7.96
N TRP A 332 -5.27 5.65 7.65
CA TRP A 332 -4.55 4.70 6.77
C TRP A 332 -3.08 4.48 7.13
N ARG A 333 -2.82 3.93 8.31
CA ARG A 333 -1.49 3.51 8.76
C ARG A 333 -1.64 2.32 9.71
N ALA A 334 -0.58 1.58 9.98
CA ALA A 334 -0.73 0.40 10.86
C ALA A 334 0.53 0.15 11.68
N PHE A 335 0.35 -0.30 12.92
CA PHE A 335 1.41 -0.69 13.83
C PHE A 335 1.16 -2.13 14.27
N GLU A 336 2.13 -3.02 14.05
CA GLU A 336 1.92 -4.45 14.28
C GLU A 336 3.15 -5.20 14.84
N ASN A 337 2.99 -5.93 15.94
CA ASN A 337 3.93 -6.96 16.38
C ASN A 337 5.35 -6.46 16.74
N PHE A 338 5.45 -5.37 17.49
CA PHE A 338 6.73 -4.90 18.04
C PHE A 338 6.57 -4.18 19.39
N SER A 339 7.68 -4.09 20.12
CA SER A 339 7.80 -3.30 21.35
C SER A 339 8.40 -1.93 21.06
N VAL A 340 7.91 -0.90 21.76
CA VAL A 340 8.38 0.48 21.62
C VAL A 340 8.69 1.08 22.99
N ASN A 341 9.86 1.71 23.09
CA ASN A 341 10.30 2.46 24.26
C ASN A 341 10.64 3.89 23.83
N ALA A 342 9.85 4.86 24.30
CA ALA A 342 10.05 6.26 24.00
C ALA A 342 11.25 6.86 24.78
N SER A 343 12.07 7.61 24.06
CA SER A 343 13.23 8.31 24.63
C SER A 343 12.84 9.64 25.30
N ALA A 344 13.81 10.28 25.96
CA ALA A 344 13.64 11.60 26.55
C ALA A 344 13.24 12.69 25.53
N ALA A 345 13.54 12.49 24.24
CA ALA A 345 13.19 13.43 23.17
C ALA A 345 11.66 13.58 22.98
N THR A 346 10.88 12.55 23.32
CA THR A 346 9.41 12.62 23.32
C THR A 346 8.85 12.60 24.74
N ASN A 347 9.64 13.07 25.70
CA ASN A 347 9.32 13.03 27.12
C ASN A 347 8.89 11.62 27.58
N HIS A 348 9.56 10.57 27.08
CA HIS A 348 9.24 9.17 27.39
C HIS A 348 7.79 8.76 27.13
N THR A 349 7.11 9.46 26.22
CA THR A 349 5.73 9.19 25.81
C THR A 349 5.73 8.65 24.38
N THR A 350 4.99 7.57 24.14
CA THR A 350 4.61 7.16 22.78
C THR A 350 3.34 7.91 22.40
N THR A 351 3.38 8.71 21.34
CA THR A 351 2.22 9.48 20.87
C THR A 351 1.74 8.92 19.54
N ILE A 352 0.52 8.37 19.51
CA ILE A 352 -0.13 7.85 18.31
C ILE A 352 -1.45 8.60 18.14
N ALA A 353 -1.36 9.84 17.67
CA ALA A 353 -2.52 10.69 17.43
C ALA A 353 -3.16 10.33 16.09
N VAL A 354 -4.14 9.44 16.10
CA VAL A 354 -4.76 8.86 14.90
C VAL A 354 -6.28 9.05 14.87
N SER A 355 -6.85 8.88 13.68
CA SER A 355 -8.30 8.70 13.51
C SER A 355 -8.62 7.28 12.97
N GLN A 356 -9.59 7.11 12.08
CA GLN A 356 -10.02 5.80 11.57
C GLN A 356 -8.94 5.10 10.72
N ALA A 357 -9.06 3.77 10.56
CA ALA A 357 -8.14 2.87 9.84
C ALA A 357 -6.65 3.06 10.21
N ALA A 358 -6.40 3.13 11.52
CA ALA A 358 -5.07 3.19 12.10
C ALA A 358 -4.87 2.12 13.20
N PRO A 359 -5.00 0.82 12.90
CA PRO A 359 -4.98 -0.24 13.91
C PRO A 359 -3.62 -0.35 14.62
N LEU A 360 -3.69 -0.55 15.94
CA LEU A 360 -2.57 -0.93 16.80
C LEU A 360 -2.76 -2.39 17.23
N ARG A 361 -1.93 -3.31 16.74
CA ARG A 361 -2.07 -4.75 16.99
C ARG A 361 -0.78 -5.35 17.52
N ARG A 362 -0.84 -6.26 18.50
CA ARG A 362 0.38 -6.92 19.03
C ARG A 362 1.47 -5.92 19.39
N MET A 363 1.12 -4.83 20.04
CA MET A 363 2.09 -3.82 20.47
C MET A 363 2.50 -4.06 21.91
N HIS A 364 3.77 -3.81 22.24
CA HIS A 364 4.20 -3.64 23.63
C HIS A 364 4.74 -2.23 23.85
N VAL A 365 3.92 -1.36 24.44
CA VAL A 365 4.32 0.02 24.75
C VAL A 365 4.94 0.06 26.14
N ARG A 366 6.28 0.17 26.18
CA ARG A 366 7.12 0.15 27.38
C ARG A 366 7.46 1.54 27.91
N SER A 367 7.03 2.57 27.18
CA SER A 367 7.26 3.98 27.47
C SER A 367 6.78 4.35 28.88
N SER A 368 7.65 4.97 29.68
CA SER A 368 7.37 5.23 31.10
C SER A 368 6.25 6.24 31.33
N ASN A 369 6.00 7.14 30.36
CA ASN A 369 4.85 8.07 30.40
C ASN A 369 3.64 7.55 29.61
N GLY A 370 3.67 6.30 29.19
CA GLY A 370 2.54 5.60 28.58
C GLY A 370 2.29 5.92 27.10
N LEU A 371 1.05 5.68 26.68
CA LEU A 371 0.56 5.85 25.32
C LEU A 371 -0.44 7.00 25.25
N TRP A 372 -0.16 8.01 24.45
CA TRP A 372 -1.08 9.11 24.17
C TRP A 372 -1.73 8.91 22.79
N LEU A 373 -3.06 9.04 22.72
CA LEU A 373 -3.81 8.84 21.48
C LEU A 373 -4.24 10.15 20.81
N PHE A 374 -3.71 11.27 21.28
CA PHE A 374 -3.98 12.61 20.78
C PHE A 374 -2.70 13.43 20.81
N GLN A 375 -2.71 14.60 20.18
CA GLN A 375 -1.59 15.52 20.23
C GLN A 375 -1.97 16.84 20.90
N VAL A 376 -1.11 17.30 21.80
CA VAL A 376 -1.21 18.63 22.41
C VAL A 376 -0.62 19.67 21.46
N ASP A 377 -1.34 20.76 21.23
CA ASP A 377 -0.82 21.95 20.59
C ASP A 377 0.11 22.70 21.55
N PRO A 378 1.42 22.78 21.26
CA PRO A 378 2.37 23.44 22.15
C PRO A 378 2.14 24.95 22.25
N SER A 379 1.44 25.57 21.30
CA SER A 379 1.18 27.01 21.29
C SER A 379 0.04 27.43 22.22
N THR A 380 -0.94 26.55 22.43
CA THR A 380 -2.14 26.83 23.23
C THR A 380 -2.23 25.96 24.49
N GLY A 381 -1.51 24.84 24.53
CA GLY A 381 -1.65 23.79 25.55
C GLY A 381 -2.92 22.95 25.39
N ALA A 382 -3.75 23.20 24.37
CA ALA A 382 -4.97 22.45 24.14
C ALA A 382 -4.70 21.12 23.40
N GLY A 383 -5.51 20.10 23.65
CA GLY A 383 -5.50 18.88 22.83
C GLY A 383 -6.16 19.15 21.48
N GLY A 384 -5.47 18.81 20.38
CA GLY A 384 -6.06 18.82 19.04
C GLY A 384 -7.16 17.78 18.90
N TRP A 385 -8.12 17.97 17.98
CA TRP A 385 -9.20 17.01 17.79
C TRP A 385 -8.68 15.67 17.26
N ALA A 386 -9.30 14.56 17.67
CA ALA A 386 -8.93 13.21 17.21
C ALA A 386 -10.18 12.30 17.22
N SER A 387 -10.31 11.42 16.22
CA SER A 387 -11.50 10.60 15.98
C SER A 387 -11.12 9.14 15.68
N GLY A 388 -10.22 8.60 16.49
CA GLY A 388 -9.83 7.19 16.47
C GLY A 388 -10.91 6.30 17.06
N GLY A 389 -10.65 5.04 17.32
CA GLY A 389 -9.46 4.29 16.91
C GLY A 389 -9.56 2.86 17.43
N PHE A 390 -8.56 2.06 17.13
CA PHE A 390 -8.59 0.62 17.38
C PHE A 390 -7.26 0.13 17.95
N MET A 391 -7.32 -0.56 19.08
CA MET A 391 -6.18 -1.26 19.67
C MET A 391 -6.58 -2.67 20.05
N ALA A 392 -5.80 -3.68 19.63
CA ALA A 392 -6.05 -5.07 19.99
C ALA A 392 -4.79 -5.87 20.28
N ASP A 393 -4.96 -6.93 21.08
CA ASP A 393 -3.91 -7.92 21.38
C ASP A 393 -2.60 -7.27 21.88
N SER A 394 -2.68 -6.21 22.67
CA SER A 394 -1.55 -5.33 23.01
C SER A 394 -1.35 -5.13 24.51
N VAL A 395 -0.12 -4.80 24.88
CA VAL A 395 0.29 -4.46 26.25
C VAL A 395 0.78 -3.01 26.28
N VAL A 396 0.29 -2.23 27.24
CA VAL A 396 0.82 -0.90 27.58
C VAL A 396 1.19 -0.92 29.05
N ASP A 397 2.49 -0.89 29.38
CA ASP A 397 2.95 -1.06 30.76
C ASP A 397 2.34 -0.03 31.73
N ASN A 398 2.12 1.19 31.23
CA ASN A 398 1.67 2.33 32.00
C ASN A 398 0.26 2.78 31.57
N GLN A 399 -0.01 4.07 31.65
CA GLN A 399 -1.33 4.64 31.33
C GLN A 399 -1.54 4.78 29.82
N VAL A 400 -2.76 4.48 29.36
CA VAL A 400 -3.27 4.97 28.08
C VAL A 400 -4.03 6.27 28.34
N LEU A 401 -3.65 7.34 27.64
CA LEU A 401 -4.28 8.66 27.68
C LEU A 401 -4.94 8.97 26.33
N PRO A 402 -6.25 8.76 26.21
CA PRO A 402 -7.00 9.16 25.01
C PRO A 402 -7.02 10.67 24.78
N GLY A 403 -7.05 11.45 25.86
CA GLY A 403 -7.13 12.91 25.80
C GLY A 403 -8.41 13.37 25.10
N SER A 404 -8.27 14.06 23.98
CA SER A 404 -9.36 14.60 23.16
C SER A 404 -9.99 13.59 22.19
N GLN A 405 -9.55 12.33 22.18
CA GLN A 405 -10.15 11.27 21.37
C GLN A 405 -11.64 11.14 21.61
N GLN A 406 -12.43 11.27 20.55
CA GLN A 406 -13.90 11.22 20.61
C GLN A 406 -14.39 9.83 21.05
N GLN A 407 -13.82 8.77 20.47
CA GLN A 407 -14.18 7.39 20.73
C GLN A 407 -12.95 6.47 20.58
N TRP A 408 -13.07 5.21 21.02
CA TRP A 408 -12.04 4.19 20.84
C TRP A 408 -12.59 2.78 21.11
N LEU A 409 -12.11 1.77 20.36
CA LEU A 409 -12.25 0.35 20.71
C LEU A 409 -10.91 -0.21 21.18
N SER A 410 -10.91 -0.79 22.38
CA SER A 410 -9.81 -1.57 22.93
C SER A 410 -10.29 -3.02 23.14
N ARG A 411 -9.58 -4.00 22.58
CA ARG A 411 -9.95 -5.42 22.69
C ARG A 411 -8.79 -6.33 23.02
N ASN A 412 -8.97 -7.26 23.96
CA ASN A 412 -7.94 -8.23 24.34
C ASN A 412 -6.59 -7.58 24.70
N ASN A 413 -6.63 -6.44 25.39
CA ASN A 413 -5.45 -5.70 25.79
C ASN A 413 -5.17 -5.82 27.30
N LYS A 414 -3.96 -5.43 27.67
CA LYS A 414 -3.54 -5.19 29.05
C LYS A 414 -2.90 -3.81 29.14
N TYR A 415 -3.34 -3.00 30.09
CA TYR A 415 -2.72 -1.72 30.39
C TYR A 415 -2.66 -1.44 31.88
N GLY A 416 -1.72 -0.59 32.29
CA GLY A 416 -1.59 -0.16 33.68
C GLY A 416 -2.81 0.63 34.16
N SER A 417 -3.28 1.59 33.35
CA SER A 417 -4.56 2.29 33.59
C SER A 417 -5.08 2.96 32.31
N TRP A 418 -6.34 3.39 32.34
CA TRP A 418 -6.98 4.16 31.28
C TRP A 418 -7.45 5.51 31.84
N ALA A 419 -7.06 6.62 31.20
CA ALA A 419 -7.15 7.94 31.84
C ALA A 419 -8.52 8.62 31.77
N ASN A 420 -9.19 8.61 30.61
CA ASN A 420 -10.43 9.38 30.39
C ASN A 420 -11.29 8.81 29.24
N ALA A 421 -12.48 9.37 29.04
CA ALA A 421 -13.35 9.15 27.89
C ALA A 421 -13.99 10.47 27.46
N VAL A 422 -14.37 10.57 26.17
CA VAL A 422 -15.11 11.71 25.64
C VAL A 422 -16.54 11.28 25.31
N TRP A 423 -16.78 10.53 24.22
CA TRP A 423 -18.14 10.15 23.80
C TRP A 423 -18.44 8.67 23.83
N ASN A 424 -17.51 7.81 23.39
CA ASN A 424 -17.77 6.36 23.28
C ASN A 424 -16.47 5.53 23.37
N MET A 425 -16.05 5.14 24.57
CA MET A 425 -14.88 4.29 24.78
C MET A 425 -15.33 2.87 25.13
N VAL A 426 -15.00 1.90 24.28
CA VAL A 426 -15.47 0.52 24.40
C VAL A 426 -14.30 -0.42 24.66
N PHE A 427 -14.46 -1.32 25.62
CA PHE A 427 -13.49 -2.32 26.02
C PHE A 427 -14.11 -3.71 25.91
N VAL A 428 -13.41 -4.63 25.27
CA VAL A 428 -13.90 -6.00 25.04
C VAL A 428 -12.80 -6.99 25.36
N GLY A 429 -12.97 -7.81 26.40
CA GLY A 429 -11.94 -8.79 26.76
C GLY A 429 -10.63 -8.19 27.27
N ASP A 430 -10.59 -6.93 27.71
CA ASP A 430 -9.39 -6.35 28.31
C ASP A 430 -9.19 -6.87 29.75
N SER A 431 -7.94 -7.11 30.18
CA SER A 431 -7.65 -7.69 31.49
C SER A 431 -7.98 -6.77 32.68
N ASN A 432 -8.01 -5.44 32.48
CA ASN A 432 -8.26 -4.42 33.52
C ASN A 432 -9.08 -3.22 32.98
N ALA A 433 -10.14 -3.48 32.21
CA ALA A 433 -10.99 -2.42 31.69
C ALA A 433 -11.61 -1.54 32.80
N PRO A 434 -11.78 -0.22 32.57
CA PRO A 434 -12.55 0.61 33.49
C PRO A 434 -14.01 0.14 33.58
N SER A 435 -14.65 0.34 34.74
CA SER A 435 -16.05 -0.05 34.93
C SER A 435 -16.99 0.84 34.10
N GLN A 436 -18.05 0.21 33.59
CA GLN A 436 -19.14 0.88 32.88
C GLN A 436 -20.26 1.39 33.80
N ASP A 437 -20.21 1.13 35.12
CA ASP A 437 -21.29 1.44 36.07
C ASP A 437 -21.71 2.93 36.11
N ASN A 438 -20.83 3.83 35.66
CA ASN A 438 -21.04 5.27 35.66
C ASN A 438 -21.44 5.82 34.27
N PHE A 439 -21.81 4.98 33.31
CA PHE A 439 -22.35 5.47 32.03
C PHE A 439 -23.65 6.25 32.27
N PRO A 440 -23.88 7.42 31.61
CA PRO A 440 -23.06 8.06 30.58
C PRO A 440 -22.03 9.08 31.10
N THR A 441 -21.97 9.35 32.41
CA THR A 441 -21.03 10.32 33.00
C THR A 441 -19.58 9.95 32.70
N SER A 442 -19.25 8.67 32.84
CA SER A 442 -18.06 8.07 32.24
C SER A 442 -18.52 7.27 31.03
N ALA A 443 -18.16 7.73 29.83
CA ALA A 443 -18.61 7.11 28.57
C ALA A 443 -17.85 5.81 28.25
N TYR A 444 -17.80 4.90 29.21
CA TYR A 444 -17.19 3.58 29.13
C TYR A 444 -18.24 2.51 28.89
N THR A 445 -17.97 1.62 27.95
CA THR A 445 -18.73 0.37 27.76
C THR A 445 -17.75 -0.79 27.90
N THR A 446 -18.05 -1.73 28.77
CA THR A 446 -17.09 -2.79 29.12
C THR A 446 -17.75 -4.16 29.02
N VAL A 447 -17.21 -4.98 28.12
CA VAL A 447 -17.58 -6.37 27.92
C VAL A 447 -16.42 -7.25 28.39
N ASP A 448 -16.68 -8.14 29.34
CA ASP A 448 -15.63 -8.86 30.07
C ASP A 448 -14.77 -9.78 29.19
N GLN A 449 -15.36 -10.36 28.15
CA GLN A 449 -14.72 -11.35 27.28
C GLN A 449 -15.02 -11.04 25.82
N THR A 450 -14.07 -11.34 24.95
CA THR A 450 -14.27 -11.36 23.50
C THR A 450 -14.88 -12.72 23.10
N PRO A 451 -16.16 -12.81 22.71
CA PRO A 451 -16.85 -14.11 22.61
C PRO A 451 -16.24 -15.07 21.60
N ILE A 452 -15.82 -14.56 20.44
CA ILE A 452 -15.17 -15.33 19.38
C ILE A 452 -14.18 -14.46 18.66
N ILE A 453 -12.94 -14.93 18.56
CA ILE A 453 -11.90 -14.20 17.83
C ILE A 453 -10.74 -15.11 17.47
N ARG A 454 -10.16 -14.87 16.32
CA ARG A 454 -8.78 -15.25 15.97
C ARG A 454 -8.01 -13.94 15.84
N GLU A 455 -6.79 -13.83 16.31
CA GLU A 455 -6.02 -12.60 16.05
C GLU A 455 -5.53 -12.57 14.59
N LYS A 456 -5.32 -11.36 14.04
CA LYS A 456 -4.96 -11.17 12.63
C LYS A 456 -3.68 -11.94 12.27
N PRO A 457 -3.61 -12.63 11.11
CA PRO A 457 -2.37 -13.23 10.65
C PRO A 457 -1.28 -12.18 10.42
N PHE A 458 -0.03 -12.54 10.74
CA PHE A 458 1.11 -11.64 10.62
C PHE A 458 2.34 -12.34 10.05
N LEU A 459 3.14 -11.58 9.31
CA LEU A 459 4.40 -12.03 8.74
C LEU A 459 5.49 -12.01 9.82
N TYR A 460 6.29 -13.06 9.89
CA TYR A 460 7.47 -13.10 10.76
C TYR A 460 8.64 -13.82 10.08
N ILE A 461 9.83 -13.70 10.68
CA ILE A 461 11.03 -14.40 10.23
C ILE A 461 11.49 -15.41 11.29
N THR A 462 11.77 -16.63 10.84
CA THR A 462 12.32 -17.70 11.69
C THR A 462 13.78 -17.43 12.03
N ALA A 463 14.31 -18.13 13.05
CA ALA A 463 15.73 -18.08 13.40
C ALA A 463 16.65 -18.48 12.23
N GLN A 464 16.15 -19.27 11.27
CA GLN A 464 16.86 -19.68 10.06
C GLN A 464 16.74 -18.67 8.91
N GLY A 465 16.12 -17.50 9.15
CA GLY A 465 15.96 -16.44 8.16
C GLY A 465 14.85 -16.69 7.12
N GLN A 466 13.97 -17.66 7.37
CA GLN A 466 12.84 -17.96 6.47
C GLN A 466 11.61 -17.16 6.87
N TYR A 467 10.90 -16.61 5.88
CA TYR A 467 9.63 -15.93 6.12
C TYR A 467 8.49 -16.93 6.25
N GLU A 468 7.58 -16.64 7.17
CA GLU A 468 6.36 -17.40 7.39
C GLU A 468 5.23 -16.44 7.79
N VAL A 469 3.99 -16.82 7.50
CA VAL A 469 2.80 -16.13 8.04
C VAL A 469 2.27 -16.97 9.19
N PHE A 470 2.21 -16.37 10.37
CA PHE A 470 1.57 -17.02 11.51
C PHE A 470 0.06 -16.76 11.48
N LEU A 471 -0.71 -17.83 11.58
CA LEU A 471 -2.16 -17.83 11.74
C LEU A 471 -2.48 -18.19 13.20
N PRO A 472 -2.84 -17.22 14.05
CA PRO A 472 -3.30 -17.50 15.40
C PRO A 472 -4.48 -18.48 15.42
N ALA A 473 -4.63 -19.25 16.49
CA ALA A 473 -5.75 -20.17 16.66
C ALA A 473 -7.04 -19.41 17.00
N LEU A 474 -8.19 -19.97 16.59
CA LEU A 474 -9.50 -19.48 17.02
C LEU A 474 -9.62 -19.61 18.55
N GLN A 475 -10.07 -18.55 19.21
CA GLN A 475 -10.35 -18.47 20.62
C GLN A 475 -11.82 -18.13 20.83
N THR A 476 -12.37 -18.62 21.94
CA THR A 476 -13.69 -18.21 22.43
C THR A 476 -13.55 -17.65 23.83
N ASN A 477 -14.37 -16.65 24.15
CA ASN A 477 -14.36 -15.96 25.44
C ASN A 477 -12.95 -15.49 25.86
N ALA A 478 -12.20 -14.96 24.88
CA ALA A 478 -10.83 -14.53 25.08
C ALA A 478 -10.78 -13.30 26.02
N LYS A 479 -9.72 -13.22 26.81
CA LYS A 479 -9.44 -12.10 27.70
C LYS A 479 -7.94 -11.86 27.80
N GLY A 480 -7.52 -10.61 27.65
CA GLY A 480 -6.14 -10.19 27.61
C GLY A 480 -5.43 -10.55 26.30
N PRO A 481 -4.17 -10.11 26.16
CA PRO A 481 -3.37 -10.36 24.97
C PRO A 481 -2.94 -11.84 24.87
N SER A 482 -2.89 -12.34 23.64
CA SER A 482 -2.62 -13.72 23.26
C SER A 482 -1.15 -14.16 23.37
N TRP A 483 -0.25 -13.26 23.73
CA TRP A 483 1.21 -13.48 23.74
C TRP A 483 1.90 -13.07 25.05
N ALA A 484 1.18 -12.49 26.00
CA ALA A 484 1.76 -12.01 27.25
C ALA A 484 1.75 -13.10 28.34
N ASP A 485 2.34 -12.79 29.49
CA ASP A 485 2.28 -13.61 30.72
C ASP A 485 2.79 -15.05 30.51
N GLU A 486 3.93 -15.17 29.82
CA GLU A 486 4.61 -16.44 29.46
C GLU A 486 3.79 -17.38 28.55
N SER A 487 2.66 -16.92 28.02
CA SER A 487 1.86 -17.68 27.06
C SER A 487 2.40 -17.51 25.63
N SER A 488 2.58 -18.63 24.92
CA SER A 488 2.84 -18.58 23.48
C SER A 488 1.51 -18.48 22.74
N THR A 489 1.42 -17.59 21.77
CA THR A 489 0.20 -17.47 20.96
C THR A 489 -0.04 -18.79 20.22
N PRO A 490 -1.14 -19.51 20.53
CA PRO A 490 -1.46 -20.76 19.85
C PRO A 490 -1.80 -20.47 18.39
N GLY A 491 -1.48 -21.41 17.50
CA GLY A 491 -1.74 -21.26 16.07
C GLY A 491 -0.72 -22.03 15.23
N VAL A 492 -0.72 -21.76 13.93
CA VAL A 492 0.09 -22.49 12.95
C VAL A 492 0.89 -21.51 12.08
N SER A 493 2.11 -21.91 11.71
CA SER A 493 2.92 -21.15 10.77
C SER A 493 2.80 -21.71 9.36
N ILE A 494 2.60 -20.83 8.39
CA ILE A 494 2.46 -21.18 6.98
C ILE A 494 3.70 -20.66 6.24
N PRO A 495 4.49 -21.53 5.59
CA PRO A 495 5.68 -21.11 4.85
C PRO A 495 5.37 -20.12 3.74
N ILE A 496 6.26 -19.15 3.49
CA ILE A 496 6.04 -18.12 2.48
C ILE A 496 5.86 -18.67 1.06
N ASP A 497 6.42 -19.85 0.76
CA ASP A 497 6.28 -20.50 -0.54
C ASP A 497 4.83 -20.94 -0.85
N ARG A 498 3.95 -20.99 0.16
CA ARG A 498 2.51 -21.23 0.01
C ARG A 498 1.73 -19.98 -0.41
N PHE A 499 2.38 -18.82 -0.45
CA PHE A 499 1.80 -17.55 -0.87
C PHE A 499 2.24 -17.16 -2.27
N TYR A 500 1.32 -16.55 -3.02
CA TYR A 500 1.65 -15.73 -4.17
C TYR A 500 1.78 -14.28 -3.69
N ILE A 501 2.97 -13.71 -3.90
CA ILE A 501 3.24 -12.31 -3.55
C ILE A 501 2.93 -11.46 -4.78
N ALA A 502 1.75 -10.83 -4.78
CA ALA A 502 1.34 -9.93 -5.84
C ALA A 502 2.19 -8.65 -5.79
N GLN A 503 2.64 -8.22 -6.97
CA GLN A 503 3.41 -7.00 -7.18
C GLN A 503 2.61 -6.05 -8.07
N PRO A 504 2.53 -4.75 -7.75
CA PRO A 504 1.63 -3.83 -8.45
C PRO A 504 2.00 -3.62 -9.92
N SER A 505 3.28 -3.76 -10.29
CA SER A 505 3.76 -3.58 -11.67
C SER A 505 3.61 -4.81 -12.57
N THR A 506 3.46 -6.01 -12.00
CA THR A 506 3.49 -7.27 -12.78
C THR A 506 2.29 -8.17 -12.56
N SER A 507 1.55 -8.01 -11.45
CA SER A 507 0.37 -8.82 -11.13
C SER A 507 -0.90 -8.16 -11.66
N ASN A 508 -1.81 -8.99 -12.19
CA ASN A 508 -3.14 -8.58 -12.62
C ASN A 508 -4.19 -9.56 -12.08
N ALA A 509 -5.48 -9.26 -12.29
CA ALA A 509 -6.54 -10.09 -11.75
C ALA A 509 -6.48 -11.56 -12.25
N ALA A 510 -6.02 -11.79 -13.49
CA ALA A 510 -5.88 -13.13 -14.04
C ALA A 510 -4.75 -13.93 -13.36
N SER A 511 -3.57 -13.32 -13.15
CA SER A 511 -2.45 -13.98 -12.48
C SER A 511 -2.77 -14.28 -11.01
N ILE A 512 -3.46 -13.36 -10.33
CA ILE A 512 -3.88 -13.53 -8.94
C ILE A 512 -4.92 -14.65 -8.81
N ASN A 513 -5.95 -14.66 -9.68
CA ASN A 513 -6.94 -15.74 -9.68
C ASN A 513 -6.31 -17.10 -10.00
N SER A 514 -5.40 -17.18 -10.97
CA SER A 514 -4.66 -18.42 -11.25
C SER A 514 -3.88 -18.93 -10.03
N ALA A 515 -3.30 -18.02 -9.24
CA ALA A 515 -2.65 -18.40 -7.99
C ALA A 515 -3.64 -18.95 -6.96
N LEU A 516 -4.80 -18.30 -6.78
CA LEU A 516 -5.88 -18.80 -5.91
C LEU A 516 -6.36 -20.19 -6.35
N ASP A 517 -6.61 -20.38 -7.65
CA ASP A 517 -7.03 -21.65 -8.26
C ASP A 517 -6.00 -22.76 -8.05
N SER A 518 -4.70 -22.41 -8.07
CA SER A 518 -3.60 -23.34 -7.78
C SER A 518 -3.43 -23.65 -6.29
N GLY A 519 -4.27 -23.08 -5.42
CA GLY A 519 -4.20 -23.27 -3.97
C GLY A 519 -3.09 -22.46 -3.30
N LYS A 520 -2.76 -21.27 -3.79
CA LYS A 520 -1.93 -20.32 -3.04
C LYS A 520 -2.78 -19.43 -2.14
N HIS A 521 -2.19 -19.01 -1.05
CA HIS A 521 -2.61 -17.81 -0.33
C HIS A 521 -2.09 -16.56 -1.04
N LEU A 522 -2.52 -15.36 -0.63
CA LEU A 522 -2.08 -14.11 -1.25
C LEU A 522 -1.41 -13.18 -0.24
N ILE A 523 -0.33 -12.53 -0.68
CA ILE A 523 0.21 -11.31 -0.08
C ILE A 523 0.22 -10.23 -1.14
N PHE A 524 -0.43 -9.10 -0.90
CA PHE A 524 -0.32 -7.91 -1.74
C PHE A 524 0.81 -7.03 -1.21
N ALA A 525 1.85 -6.83 -2.02
CA ALA A 525 2.89 -5.83 -1.74
C ALA A 525 2.31 -4.40 -1.81
N PRO A 526 2.95 -3.40 -1.16
CA PRO A 526 2.45 -2.03 -1.13
C PRO A 526 2.33 -1.43 -2.53
N GLY A 527 1.11 -1.02 -2.90
CA GLY A 527 0.82 -0.40 -4.19
C GLY A 527 -0.68 -0.36 -4.51
N ILE A 528 -0.99 0.06 -5.73
CA ILE A 528 -2.34 0.13 -6.26
C ILE A 528 -2.51 -0.94 -7.35
N TYR A 529 -3.52 -1.79 -7.19
CA TYR A 529 -3.85 -2.86 -8.12
C TYR A 529 -5.17 -2.54 -8.80
N LYS A 530 -5.13 -2.36 -10.12
CA LYS A 530 -6.32 -2.18 -10.95
C LYS A 530 -6.77 -3.54 -11.47
N LEU A 531 -7.99 -3.94 -11.12
CA LEU A 531 -8.51 -5.28 -11.35
C LEU A 531 -9.61 -5.25 -12.41
N ASP A 532 -9.32 -5.82 -13.57
CA ASP A 532 -10.28 -5.97 -14.67
C ASP A 532 -11.23 -7.17 -14.48
N LYS A 533 -11.01 -7.97 -13.42
CA LYS A 533 -11.86 -9.10 -13.00
C LYS A 533 -11.92 -9.17 -11.48
N THR A 534 -13.03 -9.67 -10.97
CA THR A 534 -13.17 -10.03 -9.55
C THR A 534 -12.14 -11.09 -9.15
N LEU A 535 -11.52 -10.91 -7.99
CA LEU A 535 -10.72 -11.94 -7.34
C LEU A 535 -11.66 -12.91 -6.62
N ARG A 536 -11.61 -14.20 -6.95
CA ARG A 536 -12.52 -15.21 -6.39
C ARG A 536 -11.79 -16.12 -5.42
N VAL A 537 -12.17 -16.07 -4.16
CA VAL A 537 -11.60 -16.92 -3.10
C VAL A 537 -12.56 -18.09 -2.84
N SER A 538 -12.30 -19.21 -3.50
CA SER A 538 -13.17 -20.40 -3.46
C SER A 538 -12.67 -21.50 -2.54
N ARG A 539 -11.42 -21.41 -2.06
CA ARG A 539 -10.81 -22.45 -1.23
C ARG A 539 -10.87 -22.06 0.24
N SER A 540 -11.41 -22.96 1.07
CA SER A 540 -11.40 -22.86 2.53
C SER A 540 -9.98 -22.59 3.09
N GLY A 541 -9.91 -21.84 4.19
CA GLY A 541 -8.66 -21.52 4.88
C GLY A 541 -7.76 -20.52 4.14
N THR A 542 -8.22 -19.91 3.04
CA THR A 542 -7.38 -19.03 2.24
C THR A 542 -7.15 -17.69 2.93
N ILE A 543 -5.89 -17.36 3.19
CA ILE A 543 -5.44 -16.05 3.66
C ILE A 543 -5.13 -15.11 2.48
N VAL A 544 -5.68 -13.91 2.56
CA VAL A 544 -5.38 -12.76 1.69
C VAL A 544 -4.92 -11.60 2.58
N LEU A 545 -3.62 -11.29 2.52
CA LEU A 545 -2.98 -10.29 3.38
C LEU A 545 -2.45 -9.12 2.56
N GLY A 546 -2.64 -7.89 3.03
CA GLY A 546 -1.97 -6.70 2.52
C GLY A 546 -0.77 -6.28 3.37
N LEU A 547 0.32 -5.88 2.71
CA LEU A 547 1.45 -5.21 3.34
C LEU A 547 1.51 -3.75 2.87
N GLY A 548 1.65 -2.82 3.81
CA GLY A 548 1.74 -1.38 3.51
C GLY A 548 0.44 -0.81 2.94
N LEU A 549 -0.71 -1.31 3.36
CA LEU A 549 -2.05 -0.84 3.00
C LEU A 549 -2.29 -0.74 1.47
N PRO A 550 -2.17 -1.86 0.73
CA PRO A 550 -2.37 -1.87 -0.71
C PRO A 550 -3.83 -1.56 -1.06
N SER A 551 -4.02 -0.84 -2.18
CA SER A 551 -5.33 -0.49 -2.71
C SER A 551 -5.72 -1.45 -3.84
N LEU A 552 -6.92 -2.02 -3.78
CA LEU A 552 -7.53 -2.80 -4.87
C LEU A 552 -8.66 -1.97 -5.51
N ILE A 553 -8.66 -1.82 -6.84
CA ILE A 553 -9.63 -1.02 -7.58
C ILE A 553 -10.33 -1.89 -8.65
N PRO A 554 -11.64 -2.17 -8.54
CA PRO A 554 -12.36 -2.94 -9.55
C PRO A 554 -12.71 -2.06 -10.76
N LEU A 555 -12.34 -2.48 -11.96
CA LEU A 555 -12.57 -1.73 -13.20
C LEU A 555 -13.77 -2.23 -14.04
N CYS A 556 -14.40 -3.34 -13.66
CA CYS A 556 -15.38 -4.03 -14.52
C CYS A 556 -16.82 -3.97 -14.02
N GLY A 557 -17.13 -3.12 -13.02
CA GLY A 557 -18.48 -3.04 -12.44
C GLY A 557 -18.90 -4.32 -11.69
N GLN A 558 -17.91 -5.06 -11.19
CA GLN A 558 -18.06 -6.25 -10.35
C GLN A 558 -17.24 -6.06 -9.07
N PRO A 559 -17.49 -6.84 -8.01
CA PRO A 559 -16.70 -6.76 -6.78
C PRO A 559 -15.20 -6.89 -7.06
N ALA A 560 -14.37 -6.19 -6.28
CA ALA A 560 -12.93 -6.39 -6.33
C ALA A 560 -12.57 -7.79 -5.82
N LEU A 561 -13.26 -8.24 -4.78
CA LEU A 561 -13.06 -9.53 -4.13
C LEU A 561 -14.42 -10.17 -3.80
N ALA A 562 -14.57 -11.45 -4.16
CA ALA A 562 -15.69 -12.29 -3.79
C ALA A 562 -15.18 -13.57 -3.12
N VAL A 563 -15.71 -13.90 -1.94
CA VAL A 563 -15.44 -15.13 -1.21
C VAL A 563 -16.64 -16.06 -1.39
N ASP A 564 -16.40 -17.33 -1.72
CA ASP A 564 -17.48 -18.32 -1.77
C ASP A 564 -17.92 -18.71 -0.34
N ASP A 565 -19.04 -19.44 -0.19
CA ASP A 565 -19.57 -19.87 1.11
C ASP A 565 -18.72 -21.02 1.72
N VAL A 566 -17.49 -20.70 2.15
CA VAL A 566 -16.47 -21.66 2.61
C VAL A 566 -15.83 -21.26 3.94
N ASP A 567 -15.35 -22.25 4.68
CA ASP A 567 -14.75 -22.06 6.01
C ASP A 567 -13.41 -21.31 5.99
N GLY A 568 -13.12 -20.56 7.05
CA GLY A 568 -11.76 -20.21 7.46
C GLY A 568 -11.01 -19.20 6.59
N VAL A 569 -11.68 -18.51 5.65
CA VAL A 569 -11.03 -17.48 4.83
C VAL A 569 -10.63 -16.28 5.69
N THR A 570 -9.52 -15.64 5.37
CA THR A 570 -9.09 -14.41 6.04
C THR A 570 -8.76 -13.34 5.03
N LEU A 571 -9.41 -12.18 5.14
CA LEU A 571 -9.07 -10.96 4.39
C LEU A 571 -8.51 -9.93 5.38
N ALA A 572 -7.29 -9.43 5.15
CA ALA A 572 -6.60 -8.61 6.14
C ALA A 572 -5.78 -7.47 5.53
N GLY A 573 -5.96 -6.25 6.05
CA GLY A 573 -5.08 -5.11 5.78
C GLY A 573 -5.16 -4.57 4.35
N LEU A 574 -6.37 -4.44 3.80
CA LEU A 574 -6.61 -4.01 2.43
C LEU A 574 -7.42 -2.71 2.40
N ILE A 575 -7.08 -1.83 1.46
CA ILE A 575 -7.94 -0.74 1.04
C ILE A 575 -8.64 -1.18 -0.25
N ILE A 576 -9.97 -1.10 -0.31
CA ILE A 576 -10.74 -1.29 -1.54
C ILE A 576 -11.29 0.06 -1.97
N ASP A 577 -10.74 0.57 -3.05
CA ASP A 577 -11.16 1.84 -3.63
C ASP A 577 -12.26 1.58 -4.66
N ALA A 578 -13.35 2.35 -4.59
CA ALA A 578 -14.35 2.37 -5.65
C ALA A 578 -13.74 2.88 -6.97
N SER A 579 -14.43 2.64 -8.07
CA SER A 579 -14.04 3.16 -9.39
C SER A 579 -15.15 3.98 -10.03
N GLU A 580 -14.88 4.56 -11.19
CA GLU A 580 -15.88 5.30 -11.97
C GLU A 580 -17.05 4.40 -12.45
N ILE A 581 -16.83 3.09 -12.53
CA ILE A 581 -17.86 2.11 -12.90
C ILE A 581 -18.44 1.52 -11.63
N SER A 582 -19.73 1.77 -11.39
CA SER A 582 -20.41 1.33 -10.16
C SER A 582 -20.37 -0.20 -10.05
N SER A 583 -19.97 -0.68 -8.87
CA SER A 583 -20.08 -2.08 -8.49
C SER A 583 -21.25 -2.28 -7.52
N PRO A 584 -22.00 -3.39 -7.61
CA PRO A 584 -23.11 -3.66 -6.68
C PRO A 584 -22.60 -3.80 -5.24
N THR A 585 -21.43 -4.40 -5.07
CA THR A 585 -20.65 -4.39 -3.84
C THR A 585 -19.17 -4.38 -4.17
N LEU A 586 -18.29 -3.90 -3.27
CA LEU A 586 -16.85 -3.91 -3.48
C LEU A 586 -16.20 -5.19 -2.92
N ILE A 587 -16.73 -5.71 -1.80
CA ILE A 587 -16.42 -7.04 -1.26
C ILE A 587 -17.73 -7.81 -1.07
N GLU A 588 -17.79 -9.04 -1.59
CA GLU A 588 -18.87 -10.01 -1.32
C GLU A 588 -18.32 -11.20 -0.51
N VAL A 589 -18.88 -11.47 0.67
CA VAL A 589 -18.52 -12.63 1.51
C VAL A 589 -19.67 -13.62 1.51
N GLY A 590 -19.51 -14.72 0.77
CA GLY A 590 -20.57 -15.64 0.42
C GLY A 590 -21.44 -15.10 -0.71
N PRO A 591 -21.86 -15.92 -1.70
CA PRO A 591 -22.86 -15.51 -2.67
C PRO A 591 -24.24 -15.30 -2.02
N PRO A 592 -25.19 -14.63 -2.71
CA PRO A 592 -26.56 -14.51 -2.23
C PRO A 592 -27.18 -15.88 -1.91
N ASN A 593 -27.93 -15.95 -0.80
CA ASN A 593 -28.51 -17.19 -0.25
C ASN A 593 -27.50 -18.19 0.33
N SER A 594 -26.30 -17.72 0.70
CA SER A 594 -25.39 -18.46 1.59
C SER A 594 -26.12 -18.93 2.85
N SER A 595 -25.87 -20.16 3.25
CA SER A 595 -26.61 -20.83 4.34
C SER A 595 -25.76 -21.86 5.11
N ALA A 596 -24.49 -22.03 4.75
CA ALA A 596 -23.59 -22.87 5.51
C ALA A 596 -23.31 -22.25 6.88
N ASN A 597 -23.10 -23.11 7.89
CA ASN A 597 -22.67 -22.70 9.22
C ASN A 597 -21.15 -22.84 9.32
N HIS A 598 -20.49 -21.72 9.62
CA HIS A 598 -19.03 -21.61 9.70
C HIS A 598 -18.53 -21.41 11.13
N GLY A 599 -19.35 -21.67 12.15
CA GLY A 599 -19.03 -21.35 13.55
C GLY A 599 -17.78 -22.02 14.12
N LEU A 600 -17.33 -23.15 13.54
CA LEU A 600 -16.10 -23.85 13.95
C LEU A 600 -14.83 -23.28 13.31
N ASP A 601 -14.95 -22.65 12.13
CA ASP A 601 -13.84 -21.98 11.45
C ASP A 601 -14.39 -20.83 10.59
N PRO A 602 -14.71 -19.68 11.21
CA PRO A 602 -15.33 -18.57 10.52
C PRO A 602 -14.44 -17.93 9.45
N THR A 603 -15.07 -17.24 8.50
CA THR A 603 -14.37 -16.24 7.70
C THR A 603 -14.11 -14.98 8.54
N PHE A 604 -12.89 -14.44 8.47
CA PHE A 604 -12.48 -13.24 9.19
C PHE A 604 -12.11 -12.08 8.26
N LEU A 605 -12.53 -10.87 8.65
CA LEU A 605 -12.25 -9.61 7.97
C LEU A 605 -11.51 -8.66 8.92
N TYR A 606 -10.25 -8.34 8.63
CA TYR A 606 -9.42 -7.46 9.46
C TYR A 606 -8.95 -6.23 8.71
N ASP A 607 -8.94 -5.10 9.41
CA ASP A 607 -8.28 -3.88 8.97
C ASP A 607 -8.67 -3.50 7.52
N LEU A 608 -9.95 -3.65 7.19
CA LEU A 608 -10.45 -3.37 5.85
C LEU A 608 -10.96 -1.93 5.79
N THR A 609 -10.47 -1.21 4.80
CA THR A 609 -10.98 0.10 4.44
C THR A 609 -11.73 0.01 3.12
N ILE A 610 -12.98 0.43 3.09
CA ILE A 610 -13.70 0.73 1.85
C ILE A 610 -13.68 2.23 1.65
N ARG A 611 -13.25 2.69 0.48
CA ARG A 611 -13.20 4.12 0.16
C ARG A 611 -13.91 4.44 -1.15
N THR A 612 -14.88 5.34 -1.06
CA THR A 612 -15.58 5.94 -2.21
C THR A 612 -15.20 7.42 -2.28
N ALA A 613 -14.06 7.71 -2.91
CA ALA A 613 -13.45 9.05 -3.02
C ALA A 613 -13.20 9.43 -4.48
N GLY A 614 -13.06 10.73 -4.78
CA GLY A 614 -13.01 11.19 -6.16
C GLY A 614 -14.35 11.01 -6.88
N HIS A 615 -14.33 11.04 -8.21
CA HIS A 615 -15.51 10.80 -9.05
C HIS A 615 -15.83 9.31 -9.21
N THR A 616 -15.92 8.57 -8.09
CA THR A 616 -16.11 7.12 -8.06
C THR A 616 -17.45 6.74 -7.42
N LYS A 617 -17.92 5.51 -7.61
CA LYS A 617 -19.23 5.08 -7.10
C LYS A 617 -19.31 3.57 -6.90
N ASN A 618 -20.20 3.17 -6.00
CA ASN A 618 -20.58 1.79 -5.73
C ASN A 618 -21.94 1.78 -5.01
N GLU A 619 -22.70 0.69 -5.09
CA GLU A 619 -23.96 0.62 -4.32
C GLU A 619 -23.69 0.30 -2.84
N VAL A 620 -23.03 -0.82 -2.55
CA VAL A 620 -22.66 -1.26 -1.20
C VAL A 620 -21.14 -1.34 -1.06
N GLY A 621 -20.57 -1.01 0.09
CA GLY A 621 -19.15 -1.27 0.37
C GLY A 621 -18.87 -2.76 0.54
N ILE A 622 -19.41 -3.38 1.59
CA ILE A 622 -19.27 -4.81 1.89
C ILE A 622 -20.65 -5.47 2.00
N THR A 623 -20.83 -6.61 1.34
CA THR A 623 -22.00 -7.48 1.53
C THR A 623 -21.55 -8.78 2.20
N ILE A 624 -22.13 -9.10 3.36
CA ILE A 624 -21.84 -10.31 4.12
C ILE A 624 -23.05 -11.24 4.07
N ASN A 625 -22.99 -12.28 3.25
CA ASN A 625 -24.05 -13.28 3.12
C ASN A 625 -23.78 -14.54 3.97
N SER A 626 -22.52 -14.99 4.05
CA SER A 626 -22.15 -16.15 4.87
C SER A 626 -22.44 -15.93 6.35
N HIS A 627 -22.84 -17.02 7.03
CA HIS A 627 -23.07 -17.00 8.47
C HIS A 627 -21.75 -16.98 9.24
N ASN A 628 -21.82 -16.60 10.52
CA ASN A 628 -20.72 -16.64 11.48
C ASN A 628 -19.50 -15.76 11.16
N VAL A 629 -19.53 -14.93 10.11
CA VAL A 629 -18.41 -14.06 9.73
C VAL A 629 -18.03 -13.15 10.90
N VAL A 630 -16.72 -12.99 11.10
CA VAL A 630 -16.18 -12.11 12.14
C VAL A 630 -15.43 -10.93 11.50
N GLY A 631 -15.92 -9.71 11.74
CA GLY A 631 -15.22 -8.48 11.39
C GLY A 631 -14.46 -7.90 12.58
N ASP A 632 -13.25 -7.39 12.38
CA ASP A 632 -12.43 -6.80 13.43
C ASP A 632 -11.64 -5.61 12.87
N GLN A 633 -12.10 -4.38 13.17
CA GLN A 633 -11.69 -3.11 12.55
C GLN A 633 -12.08 -3.02 11.07
N LEU A 634 -13.29 -2.51 10.80
CA LEU A 634 -13.77 -2.20 9.45
C LEU A 634 -14.08 -0.71 9.35
N TRP A 635 -13.55 -0.05 8.33
CA TRP A 635 -13.90 1.34 8.02
C TRP A 635 -14.51 1.45 6.63
N LEU A 636 -15.73 1.94 6.54
CA LEU A 636 -16.45 2.14 5.29
C LEU A 636 -16.74 3.64 5.16
N TRP A 637 -16.05 4.28 4.23
CA TRP A 637 -16.00 5.72 4.14
C TRP A 637 -16.38 6.17 2.73
N ARG A 638 -17.54 6.82 2.63
CA ARG A 638 -17.84 7.70 1.51
C ARG A 638 -17.16 9.04 1.78
N ALA A 639 -16.32 9.49 0.86
CA ALA A 639 -15.53 10.69 1.09
C ALA A 639 -16.39 11.95 1.35
N ASP A 640 -16.12 12.63 2.46
CA ASP A 640 -16.72 13.91 2.84
C ASP A 640 -15.86 15.12 2.42
N HIS A 641 -14.59 14.88 2.11
CA HIS A 641 -13.60 15.86 1.66
C HIS A 641 -12.65 15.29 0.60
N GLY A 642 -11.80 16.16 0.05
CA GLY A 642 -10.94 15.85 -1.09
C GLY A 642 -11.60 16.15 -2.43
N ASP A 643 -10.86 15.96 -3.51
CA ASP A 643 -11.39 16.15 -4.86
C ASP A 643 -12.52 15.15 -5.14
N GLY A 644 -13.59 15.59 -5.81
CA GLY A 644 -14.76 14.77 -6.12
C GLY A 644 -15.66 14.35 -4.94
N ALA A 645 -15.43 14.83 -3.71
CA ALA A 645 -16.35 14.60 -2.60
C ALA A 645 -17.62 15.47 -2.72
N GLY A 646 -18.79 14.83 -2.83
CA GLY A 646 -20.07 15.54 -2.90
C GLY A 646 -21.25 14.65 -3.29
N TRP A 647 -22.46 15.12 -3.01
CA TRP A 647 -23.68 14.30 -3.01
C TRP A 647 -23.88 13.40 -4.23
N ASP A 648 -23.62 13.93 -5.41
CA ASP A 648 -23.78 13.22 -6.69
C ASP A 648 -22.44 12.86 -7.35
N ALA A 649 -21.31 13.30 -6.77
CA ALA A 649 -19.97 13.08 -7.31
C ALA A 649 -19.38 11.73 -6.89
N ASN A 650 -19.59 11.33 -5.62
CA ASN A 650 -19.11 10.05 -5.07
C ASN A 650 -20.23 9.20 -4.44
N PRO A 651 -21.32 8.89 -5.16
CA PRO A 651 -22.50 8.28 -4.55
C PRO A 651 -22.25 6.83 -4.12
N THR A 652 -22.73 6.51 -2.92
CA THR A 652 -22.92 5.13 -2.44
C THR A 652 -24.19 5.00 -1.61
N SER A 653 -24.93 3.90 -1.80
CA SER A 653 -26.19 3.65 -1.09
C SER A 653 -25.93 3.27 0.37
N ASN A 654 -25.12 2.25 0.63
CA ASN A 654 -24.86 1.72 1.97
C ASN A 654 -23.37 1.41 2.16
N GLY A 655 -22.88 1.49 3.39
CA GLY A 655 -21.55 1.01 3.72
C GLY A 655 -21.53 -0.51 3.74
N VAL A 656 -22.29 -1.10 4.67
CA VAL A 656 -22.32 -2.56 4.86
C VAL A 656 -23.75 -3.09 4.89
N VAL A 657 -23.95 -4.24 4.25
CA VAL A 657 -25.19 -5.03 4.31
C VAL A 657 -24.85 -6.43 4.81
N ILE A 658 -25.48 -6.84 5.92
CA ILE A 658 -25.19 -8.10 6.61
C ILE A 658 -26.44 -8.98 6.55
N ASN A 659 -26.41 -9.96 5.67
CA ASN A 659 -27.49 -10.93 5.47
C ASN A 659 -27.28 -12.21 6.28
N GLY A 660 -26.04 -12.58 6.58
CA GLY A 660 -25.72 -13.80 7.32
C GLY A 660 -26.13 -13.74 8.80
N ASP A 661 -26.57 -14.88 9.33
CA ASP A 661 -26.84 -15.08 10.75
C ASP A 661 -25.54 -15.25 11.55
N ASP A 662 -25.59 -14.99 12.85
CA ASP A 662 -24.49 -15.17 13.82
C ASP A 662 -23.21 -14.39 13.49
N VAL A 663 -23.31 -13.32 12.69
CA VAL A 663 -22.19 -12.42 12.38
C VAL A 663 -21.78 -11.63 13.63
N THR A 664 -20.47 -11.53 13.87
CA THR A 664 -19.91 -10.73 14.96
C THR A 664 -18.98 -9.67 14.39
N ILE A 665 -19.14 -8.40 14.78
CA ILE A 665 -18.21 -7.33 14.37
C ILE A 665 -17.67 -6.61 15.60
N TYR A 666 -16.35 -6.46 15.66
CA TYR A 666 -15.65 -5.60 16.61
C TYR A 666 -15.10 -4.39 15.85
N GLY A 667 -15.52 -3.18 16.22
CA GLY A 667 -14.96 -1.96 15.65
C GLY A 667 -15.48 -1.67 14.24
N LEU A 668 -16.75 -1.28 14.13
CA LEU A 668 -17.35 -0.87 12.86
C LEU A 668 -17.43 0.67 12.77
N PHE A 669 -16.68 1.23 11.83
CA PHE A 669 -16.66 2.64 11.48
C PHE A 669 -17.34 2.81 10.12
N ASN A 670 -18.45 3.53 10.02
CA ASN A 670 -19.26 3.55 8.80
C ASN A 670 -19.90 4.91 8.53
N GLU A 671 -19.50 5.59 7.46
CA GLU A 671 -19.65 7.04 7.35
C GLU A 671 -20.12 7.54 5.98
N HIS A 672 -21.02 8.53 6.05
CA HIS A 672 -21.45 9.43 4.99
C HIS A 672 -22.19 8.82 3.78
N HIS A 673 -22.62 7.57 3.81
CA HIS A 673 -23.40 6.93 2.74
C HIS A 673 -24.77 7.59 2.55
N LYS A 674 -25.35 7.52 1.34
CA LYS A 674 -26.58 8.25 0.98
C LYS A 674 -27.85 7.65 1.61
N LYS A 675 -27.85 6.38 2.01
CA LYS A 675 -28.97 5.71 2.69
C LYS A 675 -28.53 5.25 4.09
N PHE A 676 -28.99 4.08 4.53
CA PHE A 676 -28.57 3.50 5.80
C PHE A 676 -27.06 3.23 5.76
N GLN A 677 -26.32 3.63 6.78
CA GLN A 677 -24.87 3.36 6.81
C GLN A 677 -24.66 1.85 6.92
N THR A 678 -25.31 1.23 7.92
CA THR A 678 -25.34 -0.22 8.17
C THR A 678 -26.75 -0.77 8.03
N VAL A 679 -26.90 -1.88 7.29
CA VAL A 679 -28.12 -2.70 7.26
C VAL A 679 -27.82 -4.10 7.78
N TRP A 680 -28.55 -4.54 8.79
CA TRP A 680 -28.41 -5.86 9.41
C TRP A 680 -29.71 -6.67 9.25
N ASN A 681 -29.65 -7.70 8.43
CA ASN A 681 -30.78 -8.56 8.09
C ASN A 681 -30.72 -9.94 8.79
N GLY A 682 -29.53 -10.42 9.17
CA GLY A 682 -29.34 -11.70 9.85
C GLY A 682 -29.68 -11.67 11.36
N ASN A 683 -30.10 -12.80 11.90
CA ASN A 683 -30.35 -13.03 13.32
C ASN A 683 -29.05 -13.28 14.10
N ASN A 684 -29.14 -13.13 15.43
CA ASN A 684 -28.06 -13.34 16.39
C ASN A 684 -26.81 -12.49 16.13
N GLY A 685 -26.98 -11.39 15.39
CA GLY A 685 -25.90 -10.46 15.11
C GLY A 685 -25.38 -9.80 16.39
N ARG A 686 -24.05 -9.67 16.49
CA ARG A 686 -23.38 -9.02 17.61
C ARG A 686 -22.44 -7.92 17.13
N LEU A 687 -22.59 -6.73 17.68
CA LEU A 687 -21.73 -5.59 17.37
C LEU A 687 -21.10 -5.00 18.61
N TYR A 688 -19.77 -4.97 18.65
CA TYR A 688 -19.01 -4.33 19.71
C TYR A 688 -18.32 -3.11 19.13
N PHE A 689 -18.70 -1.93 19.63
CA PHE A 689 -18.30 -0.62 19.12
C PHE A 689 -18.84 -0.30 17.72
N TYR A 690 -19.58 0.80 17.64
CA TYR A 690 -19.98 1.44 16.41
C TYR A 690 -19.62 2.92 16.43
N GLN A 691 -19.03 3.41 15.35
CA GLN A 691 -18.88 4.83 15.09
C GLN A 691 -19.42 5.12 13.69
N SER A 692 -20.17 6.20 13.58
CA SER A 692 -20.71 6.64 12.30
C SER A 692 -20.94 8.14 12.28
N GLU A 693 -20.70 8.72 11.11
CA GLU A 693 -21.15 10.05 10.76
C GLU A 693 -22.18 9.99 9.63
N ILE A 694 -23.31 10.66 9.82
CA ILE A 694 -24.33 10.83 8.79
C ILE A 694 -23.76 11.71 7.64
N PRO A 695 -24.17 11.53 6.38
CA PRO A 695 -23.73 12.38 5.27
C PRO A 695 -23.91 13.87 5.56
N TYR A 696 -22.86 14.65 5.30
CA TYR A 696 -22.87 16.10 5.53
C TYR A 696 -23.67 16.87 4.46
N ASP A 697 -23.75 16.26 3.29
CA ASP A 697 -24.07 16.89 2.02
C ASP A 697 -25.43 16.54 1.39
N PRO A 698 -26.46 16.04 2.10
CA PRO A 698 -27.81 16.05 1.55
C PRO A 698 -28.20 17.47 1.09
N PRO A 699 -28.64 17.68 -0.16
CA PRO A 699 -28.87 19.03 -0.68
C PRO A 699 -30.14 19.67 -0.11
N ASN A 700 -31.10 18.86 0.35
CA ASN A 700 -32.30 19.29 1.07
C ASN A 700 -33.03 18.09 1.68
N GLN A 701 -33.95 18.35 2.61
CA GLN A 701 -34.75 17.31 3.25
C GLN A 701 -35.49 16.41 2.24
N LYS A 702 -36.09 16.99 1.18
CA LYS A 702 -36.91 16.23 0.22
C LYS A 702 -36.10 15.17 -0.54
N SER A 703 -34.83 15.43 -0.80
CA SER A 703 -33.92 14.46 -1.45
C SER A 703 -33.43 13.36 -0.53
N TRP A 704 -33.62 13.50 0.79
CA TRP A 704 -33.11 12.57 1.79
C TRP A 704 -34.22 12.22 2.80
N MET A 705 -35.17 11.44 2.30
CA MET A 705 -36.29 10.88 3.05
C MET A 705 -36.29 9.37 2.90
N SER A 706 -36.60 8.64 3.97
CA SER A 706 -36.82 7.20 3.93
C SER A 706 -38.32 6.86 4.06
N LYS A 707 -38.66 5.56 4.08
CA LYS A 707 -40.03 5.05 4.23
C LYS A 707 -41.00 5.66 3.21
N ASP A 708 -40.58 5.71 1.95
CA ASP A 708 -41.34 6.29 0.82
C ASP A 708 -41.72 7.76 1.04
N GLY A 709 -40.84 8.55 1.66
CA GLY A 709 -41.08 9.96 1.91
C GLY A 709 -41.83 10.26 3.21
N ARG A 710 -41.97 9.29 4.11
CA ARG A 710 -42.68 9.46 5.40
C ARG A 710 -41.78 9.74 6.59
N ALA A 711 -40.47 9.50 6.49
CA ALA A 711 -39.52 9.74 7.57
C ALA A 711 -38.32 10.55 7.08
N ASN A 712 -37.83 11.44 7.95
CA ASN A 712 -36.67 12.29 7.66
C ASN A 712 -35.39 11.45 7.70
N GLY A 713 -34.64 11.44 6.61
CA GLY A 713 -33.34 10.76 6.52
C GLY A 713 -33.40 9.23 6.59
N PHE A 714 -32.22 8.62 6.56
CA PHE A 714 -32.00 7.19 6.74
C PHE A 714 -31.18 6.97 8.01
N ALA A 715 -31.62 6.07 8.88
CA ALA A 715 -30.91 5.76 10.12
C ALA A 715 -29.47 5.32 9.84
N SER A 716 -28.55 5.62 10.74
CA SER A 716 -27.18 5.12 10.61
C SER A 716 -27.14 3.60 10.74
N TYR A 717 -27.85 3.07 11.74
CA TYR A 717 -27.87 1.65 12.04
C TYR A 717 -29.28 1.08 11.90
N LYS A 718 -29.53 0.25 10.88
CA LYS A 718 -30.82 -0.39 10.62
C LYS A 718 -30.73 -1.89 10.84
N VAL A 719 -31.44 -2.40 11.84
CA VAL A 719 -31.75 -3.84 11.97
C VAL A 719 -33.11 -4.10 11.33
N ALA A 720 -33.19 -5.11 10.48
CA ALA A 720 -34.39 -5.44 9.70
C ALA A 720 -35.55 -5.89 10.59
N ASP A 721 -36.77 -5.61 10.14
CA ASP A 721 -37.98 -5.79 10.96
C ASP A 721 -38.26 -7.26 11.32
N GLY A 722 -37.70 -8.21 10.56
CA GLY A 722 -37.84 -9.66 10.79
C GLY A 722 -36.79 -10.25 11.74
N VAL A 723 -35.81 -9.47 12.20
CA VAL A 723 -34.78 -9.96 13.14
C VAL A 723 -35.39 -10.09 14.54
N THR A 724 -35.14 -11.23 15.17
CA THR A 724 -35.66 -11.54 16.51
C THR A 724 -34.61 -11.41 17.61
N HIS A 725 -33.33 -11.57 17.25
CA HIS A 725 -32.20 -11.52 18.16
C HIS A 725 -31.08 -10.69 17.55
N HIS A 726 -30.63 -9.67 18.28
CA HIS A 726 -29.52 -8.82 17.89
C HIS A 726 -29.01 -8.07 19.13
N GLU A 727 -27.70 -7.90 19.26
CA GLU A 727 -27.13 -7.23 20.42
C GLU A 727 -25.95 -6.33 20.04
N ALA A 728 -25.97 -5.08 20.50
CA ALA A 728 -24.92 -4.11 20.16
C ALA A 728 -24.49 -3.27 21.37
N TRP A 729 -23.19 -3.00 21.48
CA TRP A 729 -22.57 -2.29 22.61
C TRP A 729 -21.75 -1.09 22.15
N GLY A 730 -22.00 0.08 22.74
CA GLY A 730 -21.23 1.31 22.50
C GLY A 730 -21.43 1.87 21.09
N LEU A 731 -22.56 2.53 20.85
CA LEU A 731 -22.91 3.08 19.54
C LEU A 731 -22.81 4.60 19.52
N GLY A 732 -21.87 5.16 18.76
CA GLY A 732 -21.70 6.60 18.54
C GLY A 732 -22.13 7.02 17.13
N ILE A 733 -23.12 7.92 17.02
CA ILE A 733 -23.66 8.40 15.73
C ILE A 733 -23.68 9.92 15.70
N TYR A 734 -22.97 10.52 14.75
CA TYR A 734 -22.74 11.96 14.72
C TYR A 734 -23.33 12.59 13.46
N SER A 735 -23.67 13.88 13.53
CA SER A 735 -24.15 14.65 12.38
C SER A 735 -23.46 16.00 12.26
N TYR A 736 -22.92 16.28 11.08
CA TYR A 736 -22.44 17.60 10.65
C TYR A 736 -23.10 17.95 9.30
N PHE A 737 -24.40 18.22 9.29
CA PHE A 737 -25.07 18.64 8.06
C PHE A 737 -24.53 19.98 7.58
N ARG A 738 -23.56 19.96 6.66
CA ARG A 738 -22.83 21.13 6.16
C ARG A 738 -23.63 21.92 5.14
N ASP A 739 -24.42 21.24 4.30
CA ASP A 739 -24.97 21.83 3.08
C ASP A 739 -26.44 22.23 3.20
N SER A 740 -27.18 21.70 4.18
CA SER A 740 -28.60 22.02 4.37
C SER A 740 -29.08 21.79 5.80
N PRO A 741 -30.18 22.43 6.26
CA PRO A 741 -30.79 22.20 7.58
C PRO A 741 -31.60 20.89 7.61
N THR A 742 -31.02 19.82 7.06
CA THR A 742 -31.65 18.51 6.96
C THR A 742 -31.71 17.84 8.34
N LYS A 743 -32.74 17.04 8.53
CA LYS A 743 -33.02 16.33 9.77
C LYS A 743 -32.94 14.83 9.55
N LEU A 744 -32.53 14.14 10.59
CA LEU A 744 -32.63 12.70 10.73
C LEU A 744 -33.67 12.37 11.82
N GLU A 745 -34.66 11.55 11.50
CA GLU A 745 -35.69 11.16 12.45
C GLU A 745 -35.11 10.28 13.58
N ASN A 746 -34.47 9.17 13.20
CA ASN A 746 -33.87 8.22 14.13
C ASN A 746 -32.42 7.95 13.74
N ALA A 747 -31.49 8.01 14.69
CA ALA A 747 -30.13 7.55 14.45
C ALA A 747 -30.06 6.02 14.27
N ILE A 748 -30.91 5.29 15.00
CA ILE A 748 -30.98 3.82 15.00
C ILE A 748 -32.42 3.37 14.76
N GLU A 749 -32.60 2.37 13.89
CA GLU A 749 -33.88 1.71 13.67
C GLU A 749 -33.74 0.19 13.89
N VAL A 750 -34.51 -0.36 14.82
CA VAL A 750 -34.51 -1.80 15.15
C VAL A 750 -35.93 -2.35 15.28
N PRO A 751 -36.17 -3.66 15.16
CA PRO A 751 -37.49 -4.23 15.42
C PRO A 751 -37.88 -4.19 16.90
N GLU A 752 -39.18 -4.20 17.15
CA GLU A 752 -39.75 -4.41 18.48
C GLU A 752 -39.72 -5.90 18.85
N ALA A 753 -38.54 -6.42 19.17
CA ALA A 753 -38.33 -7.79 19.62
C ALA A 753 -37.55 -7.83 20.95
N GLU A 754 -37.95 -8.69 21.89
CA GLU A 754 -37.31 -8.81 23.22
C GLU A 754 -35.83 -9.21 23.13
N GLY A 755 -35.48 -10.05 22.14
CA GLY A 755 -34.12 -10.48 21.86
C GLY A 755 -33.23 -9.41 21.20
N VAL A 756 -33.78 -8.23 20.90
CA VAL A 756 -33.04 -7.12 20.31
C VAL A 756 -32.70 -6.08 21.36
N LYS A 757 -31.41 -5.95 21.65
CA LYS A 757 -30.88 -5.15 22.76
C LYS A 757 -29.74 -4.25 22.31
N LEU A 758 -29.74 -3.01 22.81
CA LEU A 758 -28.69 -2.03 22.53
C LEU A 758 -28.21 -1.44 23.85
N HIS A 759 -26.90 -1.37 24.00
CA HIS A 759 -26.23 -0.89 25.20
C HIS A 759 -25.39 0.34 24.86
N HIS A 760 -25.56 1.40 25.63
CA HIS A 760 -24.74 2.62 25.60
C HIS A 760 -24.70 3.29 24.22
N MET A 761 -25.77 3.99 23.87
CA MET A 761 -25.90 4.75 22.63
C MET A 761 -25.64 6.24 22.88
N THR A 762 -24.96 6.89 21.96
CA THR A 762 -24.66 8.33 21.97
C THR A 762 -24.92 8.93 20.59
N ILE A 763 -25.67 10.03 20.54
CA ILE A 763 -25.77 10.88 19.34
C ILE A 763 -25.13 12.24 19.59
N VAL A 764 -24.47 12.80 18.57
CA VAL A 764 -23.77 14.09 18.66
C VAL A 764 -24.07 14.97 17.44
N TRP A 765 -24.34 16.25 17.67
CA TRP A 765 -24.45 17.26 16.62
C TRP A 765 -23.18 18.12 16.59
N LEU A 766 -22.49 18.14 15.45
CA LEU A 766 -21.13 18.64 15.28
C LEU A 766 -21.09 20.00 14.56
N ASN A 767 -21.77 21.03 15.07
CA ASN A 767 -21.74 22.37 14.45
C ASN A 767 -22.30 22.46 13.01
N GLY A 768 -23.30 21.65 12.64
CA GLY A 768 -23.95 21.71 11.32
C GLY A 768 -24.73 23.00 11.04
N VAL A 769 -25.42 23.06 9.90
CA VAL A 769 -26.30 24.16 9.53
C VAL A 769 -27.43 24.29 10.54
N SER A 770 -27.67 25.52 11.02
CA SER A 770 -28.74 25.81 11.97
C SER A 770 -30.10 25.29 11.48
N GLY A 771 -30.81 24.56 12.34
CA GLY A 771 -32.08 23.92 12.02
C GLY A 771 -31.96 22.45 11.61
N SER A 772 -30.74 21.96 11.34
CA SER A 772 -30.47 20.52 11.24
C SER A 772 -30.51 19.85 12.62
N GLU A 773 -30.91 18.58 12.68
CA GLU A 773 -30.97 17.83 13.93
C GLU A 773 -30.94 16.31 13.69
N ILE A 774 -30.59 15.57 14.74
CA ILE A 774 -31.03 14.19 14.92
C ILE A 774 -32.15 14.22 15.97
N THR A 775 -33.34 13.72 15.62
CA THR A 775 -34.55 13.90 16.44
C THR A 775 -34.61 12.89 17.59
N HIS A 776 -34.24 11.64 17.33
CA HIS A 776 -34.26 10.55 18.30
C HIS A 776 -33.03 9.64 18.17
N ILE A 777 -32.66 9.00 19.29
CA ILE A 777 -31.56 8.03 19.32
C ILE A 777 -32.00 6.74 18.62
N VAL A 778 -33.11 6.14 19.07
CA VAL A 778 -33.60 4.86 18.54
C VAL A 778 -35.12 4.82 18.55
N ASN A 779 -35.76 4.47 17.42
CA ASN A 779 -37.22 4.23 17.33
C ASN A 779 -38.12 5.27 18.04
N GLY A 780 -37.82 6.57 17.96
CA GLY A 780 -38.59 7.62 18.64
C GLY A 780 -38.22 7.86 20.12
N VAL A 781 -37.25 7.11 20.65
CA VAL A 781 -36.74 7.19 22.02
C VAL A 781 -35.41 7.94 22.06
N GLY A 782 -35.20 8.70 23.14
CA GLY A 782 -34.04 9.57 23.32
C GLY A 782 -34.29 11.00 22.86
N GLY A 783 -33.59 11.94 23.49
CA GLY A 783 -33.69 13.37 23.16
C GLY A 783 -33.01 13.72 21.84
N ARG A 784 -33.37 14.88 21.29
CA ARG A 784 -32.78 15.43 20.06
C ARG A 784 -31.42 16.12 20.30
N VAL A 785 -30.61 16.21 19.25
CA VAL A 785 -29.40 17.06 19.19
C VAL A 785 -29.45 18.01 17.99
N TYR A 786 -29.11 19.29 18.19
CA TYR A 786 -29.34 20.37 17.23
C TYR A 786 -28.48 21.64 17.43
N ALA A 787 -27.64 21.72 18.46
CA ALA A 787 -26.80 22.89 18.73
C ALA A 787 -25.60 22.54 19.64
N ASN A 788 -24.51 23.31 19.60
CA ASN A 788 -23.37 23.05 20.49
C ASN A 788 -23.57 23.47 21.95
N GLN A 789 -24.59 24.30 22.23
CA GLN A 789 -24.88 24.81 23.58
C GLN A 789 -26.40 24.91 23.83
N PRO A 790 -26.88 24.49 25.02
CA PRO A 790 -26.15 23.81 26.10
C PRO A 790 -25.66 22.42 25.67
N GLU A 791 -24.80 21.75 26.45
CA GLU A 791 -24.28 20.40 26.13
C GLU A 791 -25.40 19.39 25.80
N SER A 792 -26.54 19.47 26.48
CA SER A 792 -27.70 18.63 26.21
C SER A 792 -28.32 18.85 24.82
N ALA A 793 -28.05 19.97 24.16
CA ALA A 793 -28.44 20.18 22.76
C ALA A 793 -27.39 19.61 21.78
N MET A 794 -26.17 19.37 22.24
CA MET A 794 -25.05 18.87 21.42
C MET A 794 -25.00 17.35 21.44
N ARG A 795 -25.18 16.76 22.62
CA ARG A 795 -25.03 15.33 22.86
C ARG A 795 -26.22 14.79 23.64
N GLN A 796 -26.72 13.64 23.23
CA GLN A 796 -27.72 12.86 23.94
C GLN A 796 -27.25 11.41 24.04
N THR A 797 -27.64 10.73 25.11
CA THR A 797 -27.27 9.33 25.35
C THR A 797 -28.47 8.52 25.80
N LEU A 798 -28.44 7.21 25.53
CA LEU A 798 -29.40 6.25 26.03
C LEU A 798 -28.61 5.04 26.56
N ASN A 799 -28.89 4.65 27.80
CA ASN A 799 -28.14 3.59 28.45
C ASN A 799 -28.50 2.21 27.89
N GLU A 800 -29.80 1.91 27.84
CA GLU A 800 -30.33 0.60 27.49
C GLU A 800 -31.53 0.77 26.57
N PHE A 801 -31.66 -0.13 25.61
CA PHE A 801 -32.86 -0.29 24.81
C PHE A 801 -33.14 -1.78 24.62
N SER A 802 -34.40 -2.18 24.80
CA SER A 802 -34.90 -3.50 24.41
C SER A 802 -36.12 -3.31 23.52
N GLY A 803 -36.22 -4.09 22.45
CA GLY A 803 -37.36 -4.05 21.53
C GLY A 803 -38.65 -4.64 22.13
N GLY A 804 -38.60 -5.31 23.30
CA GLY A 804 -39.79 -5.73 24.02
C GLY A 804 -40.53 -4.54 24.64
N ARG A 805 -41.87 -4.57 24.69
CA ARG A 805 -42.63 -3.57 25.46
C ARG A 805 -42.20 -3.66 26.93
N GLY A 806 -41.50 -2.64 27.42
CA GLY A 806 -41.23 -2.42 28.84
C GLY A 806 -42.50 -2.15 29.64
#